data_AF-A0A7Y9W6T6-F1
#
_entry.id   AF-A0A7Y9W6T6-F1
#
_cell.length_a   1.000
_cell.length_b   1.000
_cell.length_c   1.000
_cell.angle_alpha   90.00
_cell.angle_beta   90.00
_cell.angle_gamma   90.00
#
_symmetry.space_group_name_H-M   'P 1'
#
loop_
_entity.id
_entity.type
_entity.pdbx_description
1 polymer ?
#
loop_
_entity_poly.entity_id
_entity_poly.type
_entity_poly.pdbx_seq_one_letter_code
_entity_poly.pdbx_strand_id
1 'polypeptide(L)'
;MGGFRFDSPHRVPAAVWRQLGEAVRARHPHVRFLAATPGLSRGDLPALEGAGFDSVFTSVRWWDFRSSWMVEEHAALARLGAPIAFPEAPYGTRLAADLSDAHDAAIVERAYRRALFASASTGTGWMMPMGFEYGIAEPMSQTRGDAAQFALAAQAKQFDLSERIAHVNDVARNTATLHANGELRPLSGPGAPAAVLLRADQPDLRDANEAILIAINPELGAPVRVDPGRFLVGVPGNFTRFVPLDAPGHTAPVTLTPFTLAPGAVRLFRAVTEKPIRLAPPIDKANSKRSGHKTVIEAISAPRVAIENVTPSVDNGRFAAKRSVGERAEIRAAIFAEGHDKIAAAVLWRAADETAWHEMPMAPAQPAGLDIWTARIPLERLGRHEFTVIAWRDDFASLVEHIQKKLKAGQTVELELDEASHLFALVLAEVETVEGAITEPLEHIVKVFTKSDPDTKLALLLAPTTAKAMTAARHRPFLSRDPTIYKIDADRTAARFASWYEIFPRSMSDDESRHGTFADVTTKLPRIRDMGFDVLYFPPIHPIGVANRKGRNNTLNAQPGDVGSPYAIGGAEGGHTAVHPQLGTLDDFKAMLAAAHAHGLEIALDFAVQCSPDHPWLKEHPTWFAWRPDGTLRYAENPPKKYQDIVNPDFYAHDAKPDLWLALRDVFLFWIDAGVHIFRIDNPHTKPLPFWEWVIGDIRARFPDTLFLAEAFTRPRMMNRLGKIGFSQSYTYFTWRESKRDFIEYMNELTRTDARDFYRPNFFVNTPDINPRHLQSQGRTGFLIRSALAATLAGLWGVYSGFELCEAAALPNSEEYLDSEKYQLRAWDWNRPGNIVGEISALNRIRRANPALQTHLGPDVPDRAQRQHSVLRESHRGARQRDRRRHQSRPVQRTGRGRRIVVGDVPALASARPRRA
;
A
#
# COMPACT_ATOMS: atom_id res chain seq x y z
N MET A 1 -5.11 55.83 45.23
CA MET A 1 -4.67 54.42 45.12
C MET A 1 -5.57 53.73 44.10
N GLY A 2 -5.00 52.95 43.17
CA GLY A 2 -5.77 52.30 42.09
C GLY A 2 -6.31 50.91 42.41
N GLY A 3 -5.88 50.28 43.53
CA GLY A 3 -6.31 48.94 43.90
C GLY A 3 -5.60 48.40 45.13
N PHE A 4 -6.00 47.19 45.54
CA PHE A 4 -5.44 46.44 46.67
C PHE A 4 -5.02 45.04 46.22
N ARG A 5 -3.87 44.58 46.71
CA ARG A 5 -3.45 43.18 46.61
C ARG A 5 -3.68 42.51 47.96
N PHE A 6 -4.34 41.36 47.94
CA PHE A 6 -4.63 40.56 49.13
C PHE A 6 -3.76 39.31 49.15
N ASP A 7 -2.98 39.15 50.21
CA ASP A 7 -2.20 37.95 50.45
C ASP A 7 -3.07 36.87 51.11
N SER A 8 -2.89 35.61 50.72
CA SER A 8 -3.66 34.45 51.23
C SER A 8 -5.20 34.57 51.11
N PRO A 9 -5.75 34.88 49.92
CA PRO A 9 -7.19 35.14 49.73
C PRO A 9 -8.08 33.94 50.06
N HIS A 10 -7.56 32.71 49.94
CA HIS A 10 -8.25 31.45 50.24
C HIS A 10 -8.68 31.31 51.71
N ARG A 11 -8.11 32.10 52.63
CA ARG A 11 -8.48 32.06 54.05
C ARG A 11 -9.79 32.80 54.36
N VAL A 12 -10.37 33.47 53.37
CA VAL A 12 -11.61 34.23 53.50
C VAL A 12 -12.62 33.71 52.46
N PRO A 13 -13.88 33.42 52.83
CA PRO A 13 -14.89 32.92 51.90
C PRO A 13 -15.16 33.87 50.72
N ALA A 14 -15.38 33.33 49.52
CA ALA A 14 -15.65 34.13 48.31
C ALA A 14 -16.82 35.13 48.44
N ALA A 15 -17.87 34.77 49.21
CA ALA A 15 -19.00 35.67 49.44
C ALA A 15 -18.60 36.97 50.17
N VAL A 16 -17.64 36.88 51.10
CA VAL A 16 -17.12 38.04 51.83
C VAL A 16 -16.32 38.95 50.90
N TRP A 17 -15.46 38.35 50.05
CA TRP A 17 -14.71 39.10 49.04
C TRP A 17 -15.61 39.84 48.07
N ARG A 18 -16.66 39.16 47.58
CA ARG A 18 -17.64 39.75 46.67
C ARG A 18 -18.37 40.92 47.30
N GLN A 19 -18.90 40.76 48.52
CA GLN A 19 -19.59 41.83 49.23
C GLN A 19 -18.67 43.03 49.51
N LEU A 20 -17.41 42.77 49.91
CA LEU A 20 -16.42 43.82 50.13
C LEU A 20 -16.09 44.55 48.83
N GLY A 21 -15.83 43.81 47.75
CA GLY A 21 -15.53 44.35 46.43
C GLY A 21 -16.67 45.21 45.89
N GLU A 22 -17.91 44.73 45.98
CA GLU A 22 -19.12 45.47 45.57
C GLU A 22 -19.28 46.77 46.36
N ALA A 23 -19.15 46.72 47.69
CA ALA A 23 -19.27 47.90 48.55
C ALA A 23 -18.20 48.96 48.25
N VAL A 24 -16.96 48.54 48.00
CA VAL A 24 -15.86 49.46 47.64
C VAL A 24 -16.06 50.05 46.24
N ARG A 25 -16.41 49.23 45.25
CA ARG A 25 -16.62 49.68 43.86
C ARG A 25 -17.83 50.59 43.70
N ALA A 26 -18.87 50.43 44.52
CA ALA A 26 -20.03 51.33 44.53
C ALA A 26 -19.63 52.78 44.83
N ARG A 27 -18.57 53.00 45.62
CA ARG A 27 -18.03 54.34 45.94
C ARG A 27 -16.85 54.71 45.02
N HIS A 28 -16.07 53.72 44.60
CA HIS A 28 -14.86 53.90 43.83
C HIS A 28 -14.78 52.87 42.69
N PRO A 29 -15.46 53.10 41.55
CA PRO A 29 -15.66 52.09 40.50
C PRO A 29 -14.37 51.63 39.82
N HIS A 30 -13.29 52.41 39.92
CA HIS A 30 -12.00 52.09 39.32
C HIS A 30 -11.05 51.29 40.24
N VAL A 31 -11.43 51.03 41.50
CA VAL A 31 -10.58 50.27 42.43
C VAL A 31 -10.53 48.80 42.03
N ARG A 32 -9.30 48.28 41.89
CA ARG A 32 -9.04 46.89 41.53
C ARG A 32 -8.70 46.03 42.75
N PHE A 33 -9.17 44.79 42.75
CA PHE A 33 -8.91 43.78 43.77
C PHE A 33 -8.06 42.68 43.16
N LEU A 34 -6.85 42.48 43.69
CA LEU A 34 -5.88 41.51 43.18
C LEU A 34 -5.64 40.43 44.22
N ALA A 35 -5.73 39.16 43.83
CA ALA A 35 -5.54 38.02 44.72
C ALA A 35 -4.17 37.36 44.51
N ALA A 36 -3.32 37.34 45.54
CA ALA A 36 -2.06 36.61 45.50
C ALA A 36 -2.32 35.10 45.61
N THR A 37 -2.25 34.42 44.47
CA THR A 37 -2.51 32.98 44.31
C THR A 37 -1.28 32.05 44.30
N PRO A 38 -0.02 32.50 44.15
CA PRO A 38 1.13 31.60 44.30
C PRO A 38 1.16 30.91 45.66
N GLY A 39 1.40 29.60 45.65
CA GLY A 39 1.46 28.77 46.86
C GLY A 39 0.11 28.25 47.36
N LEU A 40 -1.02 28.60 46.71
CA LEU A 40 -2.32 27.95 46.98
C LEU A 40 -2.34 26.54 46.40
N SER A 41 -3.06 25.62 47.06
CA SER A 41 -3.29 24.30 46.48
C SER A 41 -4.31 24.40 45.34
N ARG A 42 -4.23 23.48 44.36
CA ARG A 42 -5.21 23.43 43.25
C ARG A 42 -6.64 23.23 43.73
N GLY A 43 -6.84 22.60 44.89
CA GLY A 43 -8.16 22.38 45.50
C GLY A 43 -8.78 23.65 46.09
N ASP A 44 -7.96 24.67 46.41
CA ASP A 44 -8.44 25.92 47.02
C ASP A 44 -8.93 26.94 45.98
N LEU A 45 -8.46 26.84 44.74
CA LEU A 45 -8.80 27.80 43.67
C LEU A 45 -10.32 27.83 43.37
N PRO A 46 -11.04 26.70 43.25
CA PRO A 46 -12.49 26.72 43.03
C PRO A 46 -13.28 27.45 44.12
N ALA A 47 -12.80 27.43 45.37
CA ALA A 47 -13.46 28.12 46.49
C ALA A 47 -13.41 29.65 46.38
N LEU A 48 -12.58 30.20 45.47
CA LEU A 48 -12.47 31.62 45.16
C LEU A 48 -13.25 32.01 43.90
N GLU A 49 -13.84 31.07 43.17
CA GLU A 49 -14.67 31.39 42.00
C GLU A 49 -15.88 32.24 42.43
N GLY A 50 -16.14 33.34 41.71
CA GLY A 50 -17.19 34.30 42.07
C GLY A 50 -16.84 35.26 43.22
N ALA A 51 -15.58 35.30 43.69
CA ALA A 51 -15.11 36.26 44.70
C ALA A 51 -14.98 37.71 44.17
N GLY A 52 -14.99 37.90 42.84
CA GLY A 52 -14.96 39.24 42.22
C GLY A 52 -13.58 39.91 42.17
N PHE A 53 -12.50 39.13 42.14
CA PHE A 53 -11.14 39.64 41.89
C PHE A 53 -10.97 40.06 40.42
N ASP A 54 -10.30 41.19 40.17
CA ASP A 54 -9.98 41.63 38.80
C ASP A 54 -8.80 40.86 38.23
N SER A 55 -7.85 40.48 39.09
CA SER A 55 -6.62 39.83 38.67
C SER A 55 -6.09 38.88 39.75
N VAL A 56 -5.40 37.86 39.29
CA VAL A 56 -4.76 36.83 40.12
C VAL A 56 -3.32 36.64 39.66
N PHE A 57 -2.45 36.02 40.45
CA PHE A 57 -1.03 35.93 40.13
C PHE A 57 -0.60 34.49 39.74
N THR A 58 0.04 34.33 38.58
CA THR A 58 0.48 33.01 38.09
C THR A 58 1.72 32.50 38.83
N SER A 59 1.99 31.20 38.75
CA SER A 59 3.22 30.59 39.26
C SER A 59 4.33 30.47 38.20
N VAL A 60 4.25 31.24 37.08
CA VAL A 60 5.18 31.11 35.93
C VAL A 60 6.66 31.19 36.30
N ARG A 61 7.01 31.91 37.38
CA ARG A 61 8.38 31.98 37.94
C ARG A 61 9.01 30.59 38.18
N TRP A 62 8.20 29.62 38.59
CA TRP A 62 8.66 28.28 38.91
C TRP A 62 8.47 27.29 37.76
N TRP A 63 8.03 27.76 36.59
CA TRP A 63 7.85 26.92 35.42
C TRP A 63 9.20 26.58 34.77
N ASP A 64 9.40 25.29 34.52
CA ASP A 64 10.58 24.71 33.88
C ASP A 64 10.55 24.80 32.34
N PHE A 65 9.52 25.44 31.78
CA PHE A 65 9.25 25.52 30.34
C PHE A 65 9.03 24.14 29.67
N ARG A 66 8.70 23.11 30.45
CA ARG A 66 8.49 21.73 29.97
C ARG A 66 7.19 21.15 30.50
N SER A 67 6.92 21.34 31.78
CA SER A 67 5.78 20.78 32.48
C SER A 67 4.45 21.37 32.00
N SER A 68 3.40 20.54 31.89
CA SER A 68 2.07 20.97 31.43
C SER A 68 1.29 21.81 32.45
N TRP A 69 1.70 21.76 33.73
CA TRP A 69 0.94 22.33 34.84
C TRP A 69 0.69 23.83 34.69
N MET A 70 1.56 24.56 33.97
CA MET A 70 1.42 26.01 33.78
C MET A 70 0.18 26.36 32.95
N VAL A 71 -0.10 25.58 31.91
CA VAL A 71 -1.31 25.80 31.11
C VAL A 71 -2.58 25.46 31.91
N GLU A 72 -2.53 24.39 32.70
CA GLU A 72 -3.63 24.00 33.59
C GLU A 72 -3.89 25.07 34.67
N GLU A 73 -2.83 25.65 35.23
CA GLU A 73 -2.92 26.75 36.18
C GLU A 73 -3.50 27.99 35.52
N HIS A 74 -3.02 28.39 34.34
CA HIS A 74 -3.56 29.52 33.60
C HIS A 74 -5.07 29.38 33.39
N ALA A 75 -5.54 28.20 32.97
CA ALA A 75 -6.96 27.92 32.78
C ALA A 75 -7.76 27.99 34.09
N ALA A 76 -7.18 27.59 35.22
CA ALA A 76 -7.82 27.71 36.53
C ALA A 76 -7.89 29.17 37.02
N LEU A 77 -6.79 29.90 36.88
CA LEU A 77 -6.67 31.29 37.27
C LEU A 77 -7.55 32.21 36.42
N ALA A 78 -7.65 31.97 35.12
CA ALA A 78 -8.46 32.75 34.20
C ALA A 78 -9.96 32.79 34.58
N ARG A 79 -10.46 31.79 35.32
CA ARG A 79 -11.83 31.76 35.88
C ARG A 79 -12.01 32.66 37.11
N LEU A 80 -10.93 32.97 37.81
CA LEU A 80 -10.94 33.80 39.02
C LEU A 80 -10.75 35.29 38.71
N GLY A 81 -9.91 35.60 37.73
CA GLY A 81 -9.56 36.95 37.31
C GLY A 81 -8.43 36.91 36.27
N ALA A 82 -8.03 38.07 35.75
CA ALA A 82 -6.97 38.15 34.74
C ALA A 82 -5.60 37.70 35.33
N PRO A 83 -4.95 36.64 34.82
CA PRO A 83 -3.69 36.14 35.38
C PRO A 83 -2.52 37.10 35.11
N ILE A 84 -1.89 37.62 36.16
CA ILE A 84 -0.69 38.46 36.14
C ILE A 84 0.53 37.57 36.36
N ALA A 85 1.47 37.62 35.41
CA ALA A 85 2.74 36.92 35.48
C ALA A 85 3.79 37.70 36.27
N PHE A 86 4.81 37.02 36.78
CA PHE A 86 5.97 37.69 37.35
C PHE A 86 7.24 36.87 37.12
N PRO A 87 8.36 37.52 36.77
CA PRO A 87 9.61 36.82 36.54
C PRO A 87 10.35 36.51 37.84
N GLU A 88 9.89 37.04 38.98
CA GLU A 88 10.35 36.79 40.36
C GLU A 88 9.24 37.11 41.38
N ALA A 89 9.16 36.34 42.46
CA ALA A 89 8.21 36.60 43.53
C ALA A 89 8.70 37.80 44.40
N PRO A 90 7.84 38.78 44.74
CA PRO A 90 8.27 39.99 45.45
C PRO A 90 8.97 39.80 46.80
N TYR A 91 8.72 38.69 47.51
CA TYR A 91 9.34 38.39 48.81
C TYR A 91 9.91 36.96 48.83
N GLY A 92 10.22 36.40 47.65
CA GLY A 92 10.74 35.04 47.49
C GLY A 92 12.23 34.99 47.14
N THR A 93 12.71 33.80 46.78
CA THR A 93 14.08 33.62 46.28
C THR A 93 14.27 34.32 44.93
N ARG A 94 15.39 35.04 44.80
CA ARG A 94 15.80 35.69 43.55
C ARG A 94 16.15 34.63 42.51
N LEU A 95 15.91 34.91 41.23
CA LEU A 95 16.15 33.97 40.13
C LEU A 95 17.62 33.55 40.04
N ALA A 96 18.55 34.48 40.29
CA ALA A 96 19.98 34.19 40.33
C ALA A 96 20.35 33.08 41.34
N ALA A 97 19.62 32.95 42.46
CA ALA A 97 19.91 31.96 43.49
C ALA A 97 19.57 30.51 43.07
N ASP A 98 18.72 30.34 42.05
CA ASP A 98 18.28 29.03 41.57
C ASP A 98 19.18 28.48 40.43
N LEU A 99 20.15 29.26 39.95
CA LEU A 99 21.01 28.88 38.82
C LEU A 99 22.27 28.16 39.30
N SER A 100 22.49 26.92 38.84
CA SER A 100 23.66 26.11 39.18
C SER A 100 24.99 26.73 38.75
N ASP A 101 24.98 27.50 37.65
CA ASP A 101 26.15 28.17 37.05
C ASP A 101 26.12 29.69 37.30
N ALA A 102 25.72 30.13 38.50
CA ALA A 102 25.54 31.54 38.87
C ALA A 102 26.81 32.43 38.72
N HIS A 103 27.96 31.84 38.37
CA HIS A 103 29.22 32.54 38.15
C HIS A 103 29.41 33.04 36.70
N ASP A 104 28.62 32.55 35.73
CA ASP A 104 28.65 33.03 34.34
C ASP A 104 27.55 34.08 34.11
N ALA A 105 27.97 35.35 34.09
CA ALA A 105 27.08 36.50 33.90
C ALA A 105 26.22 36.40 32.63
N ALA A 106 26.72 35.77 31.56
CA ALA A 106 25.98 35.63 30.30
C ALA A 106 24.89 34.56 30.39
N ILE A 107 25.10 33.47 31.12
CA ILE A 107 24.08 32.44 31.39
C ILE A 107 22.99 33.01 32.30
N VAL A 108 23.39 33.74 33.34
CA VAL A 108 22.45 34.43 34.25
C VAL A 108 21.61 35.44 33.48
N GLU A 109 22.23 36.29 32.66
CA GLU A 109 21.49 37.27 31.85
C GLU A 109 20.49 36.58 30.89
N ARG A 110 20.86 35.46 30.25
CA ARG A 110 19.93 34.68 29.40
C ARG A 110 18.74 34.15 30.20
N ALA A 111 18.95 33.68 31.43
CA ALA A 111 17.88 33.21 32.30
C ALA A 111 16.90 34.34 32.64
N TYR A 112 17.43 35.53 33.00
CA TYR A 112 16.62 36.71 33.28
C TYR A 112 15.86 37.19 32.04
N ARG A 113 16.50 37.23 30.87
CA ARG A 113 15.84 37.55 29.59
C ARG A 113 14.72 36.56 29.26
N ARG A 114 14.93 35.26 29.47
CA ARG A 114 13.90 34.23 29.26
C ARG A 114 12.71 34.44 30.19
N ALA A 115 12.95 34.64 31.49
CA ALA A 115 11.91 34.86 32.48
C ALA A 115 11.09 36.13 32.18
N LEU A 116 11.77 37.20 31.76
CA LEU A 116 11.17 38.46 31.30
C LEU A 116 10.17 38.22 30.16
N PHE A 117 10.62 37.64 29.04
CA PHE A 117 9.75 37.42 27.87
C PHE A 117 8.66 36.37 28.12
N ALA A 118 8.96 35.31 28.88
CA ALA A 118 7.96 34.31 29.23
C ALA A 118 6.83 34.94 30.06
N SER A 119 7.17 35.70 31.10
CA SER A 119 6.16 36.37 31.95
C SER A 119 5.31 37.36 31.14
N ALA A 120 5.93 38.20 30.31
CA ALA A 120 5.21 39.17 29.49
C ALA A 120 4.31 38.54 28.42
N SER A 121 4.63 37.33 27.94
CA SER A 121 3.85 36.66 26.89
C SER A 121 2.77 35.70 27.41
N THR A 122 2.93 35.13 28.61
CA THR A 122 1.95 34.19 29.18
C THR A 122 0.89 34.86 30.06
N GLY A 123 1.19 36.01 30.68
CA GLY A 123 0.24 36.74 31.54
C GLY A 123 -0.58 37.81 30.81
N THR A 124 -1.79 38.11 31.30
CA THR A 124 -2.63 39.26 30.87
C THR A 124 -2.04 40.62 31.24
N GLY A 125 -1.19 40.60 32.26
CA GLY A 125 -0.24 41.63 32.63
C GLY A 125 0.94 40.98 33.33
N TRP A 126 1.94 41.76 33.71
CA TRP A 126 3.07 41.25 34.49
C TRP A 126 3.52 42.24 35.55
N MET A 127 4.05 41.72 36.65
CA MET A 127 4.58 42.47 37.78
C MET A 127 6.04 42.07 37.98
N MET A 128 6.93 43.05 38.09
CA MET A 128 8.35 42.82 38.24
C MET A 128 8.84 43.46 39.55
N PRO A 129 9.50 42.71 40.44
CA PRO A 129 10.13 43.30 41.61
C PRO A 129 11.35 44.15 41.25
N MET A 130 11.54 45.23 42.00
CA MET A 130 12.70 46.13 41.86
C MET A 130 14.02 45.36 42.02
N GLY A 131 15.01 45.67 41.19
CA GLY A 131 16.32 45.02 41.16
C GLY A 131 16.40 43.79 40.26
N PHE A 132 15.28 43.31 39.70
CA PHE A 132 15.30 42.26 38.66
C PHE A 132 16.04 42.74 37.41
N GLU A 133 15.83 44.00 37.04
CA GLU A 133 16.46 44.68 35.91
C GLU A 133 18.00 44.67 35.96
N TYR A 134 18.56 44.50 37.15
CA TYR A 134 20.01 44.49 37.41
C TYR A 134 20.56 43.12 37.81
N GLY A 135 19.72 42.08 37.90
CA GLY A 135 20.16 40.76 38.34
C GLY A 135 20.54 40.66 39.82
N ILE A 136 19.99 41.53 40.68
CA ILE A 136 20.34 41.56 42.10
C ILE A 136 19.94 40.23 42.76
N ALA A 137 20.91 39.51 43.34
CA ALA A 137 20.71 38.21 44.00
C ALA A 137 20.27 38.32 45.46
N GLU A 138 20.33 39.52 46.05
CA GLU A 138 19.89 39.73 47.43
C GLU A 138 18.35 39.63 47.56
N PRO A 139 17.82 38.79 48.48
CA PRO A 139 16.39 38.63 48.66
C PRO A 139 15.76 39.87 49.33
N MET A 140 14.55 40.23 48.90
CA MET A 140 13.77 41.29 49.56
C MET A 140 13.06 40.78 50.80
N SER A 141 13.06 41.56 51.88
CA SER A 141 12.41 41.23 53.15
C SER A 141 11.12 42.03 53.36
N GLN A 142 10.12 41.41 53.99
CA GLN A 142 8.87 42.07 54.39
C GLN A 142 9.06 43.02 55.59
N THR A 143 10.17 42.88 56.34
CA THR A 143 10.38 43.55 57.63
C THR A 143 11.69 44.32 57.72
N ARG A 144 12.55 44.24 56.71
CA ARG A 144 13.90 44.86 56.70
C ARG A 144 14.25 45.36 55.30
N GLY A 145 14.93 46.50 55.20
CA GLY A 145 15.48 47.01 53.94
C GLY A 145 16.51 48.11 54.20
N ASP A 146 17.60 48.11 53.42
CA ASP A 146 18.65 49.13 53.44
C ASP A 146 18.81 49.72 52.03
N ALA A 147 18.48 51.02 51.89
CA ALA A 147 18.56 51.72 50.61
C ALA A 147 19.99 51.89 50.11
N ALA A 148 20.97 52.05 51.02
CA ALA A 148 22.38 52.19 50.64
C ALA A 148 22.93 50.85 50.13
N GLN A 149 22.57 49.75 50.77
CA GLN A 149 22.94 48.40 50.33
C GLN A 149 22.34 48.07 48.95
N PHE A 150 21.07 48.42 48.72
CA PHE A 150 20.44 48.25 47.40
C PHE A 150 21.12 49.11 46.33
N ALA A 151 21.48 50.36 46.63
CA ALA A 151 22.19 51.23 45.71
C ALA A 151 23.57 50.68 45.33
N LEU A 152 24.31 50.10 46.29
CA LEU A 152 25.59 49.42 46.02
C LEU A 152 25.40 48.19 45.14
N ALA A 153 24.38 47.36 45.41
CA ALA A 153 24.05 46.20 44.59
C ALA A 153 23.66 46.59 43.15
N ALA A 154 22.94 47.70 42.97
CA ALA A 154 22.58 48.24 41.66
C ALA A 154 23.81 48.80 40.90
N GLN A 155 24.79 49.39 41.61
CA GLN A 155 26.05 49.83 41.00
C GLN A 155 26.93 48.64 40.59
N ALA A 156 26.90 47.54 41.33
CA ALA A 156 27.64 46.31 41.05
C ALA A 156 26.96 45.37 40.03
N LYS A 157 25.92 45.85 39.32
CA LYS A 157 25.14 45.06 38.37
C LYS A 157 26.02 44.43 37.28
N GLN A 158 25.77 43.16 36.98
CA GLN A 158 26.49 42.43 35.92
C GLN A 158 25.89 42.67 34.52
N PHE A 159 24.61 43.04 34.47
CA PHE A 159 23.88 43.39 33.26
C PHE A 159 22.76 44.38 33.60
N ASP A 160 22.20 45.02 32.57
CA ASP A 160 21.08 45.95 32.71
C ASP A 160 20.01 45.64 31.66
N LEU A 161 18.82 45.23 32.12
CA LEU A 161 17.69 44.89 31.28
C LEU A 161 16.71 46.04 31.08
N SER A 162 16.99 47.26 31.57
CA SER A 162 16.04 48.38 31.55
C SER A 162 15.51 48.69 30.15
N GLU A 163 16.38 48.75 29.14
CA GLU A 163 15.96 48.96 27.74
C GLU A 163 15.10 47.80 27.21
N ARG A 164 15.45 46.57 27.59
CA ARG A 164 14.69 45.38 27.19
C ARG A 164 13.32 45.36 27.84
N ILE A 165 13.23 45.74 29.11
CA ILE A 165 11.98 45.84 29.87
C ILE A 165 11.09 46.91 29.25
N ALA A 166 11.64 48.08 28.88
CA ALA A 166 10.91 49.11 28.16
C ALA A 166 10.34 48.56 26.84
N HIS A 167 11.18 47.89 26.04
CA HIS A 167 10.75 47.26 24.79
C HIS A 167 9.65 46.19 25.00
N VAL A 168 9.80 45.31 25.98
CA VAL A 168 8.80 44.28 26.29
C VAL A 168 7.46 44.90 26.73
N ASN A 169 7.50 45.98 27.52
CA ASN A 169 6.30 46.72 27.88
C ASN A 169 5.62 47.36 26.68
N ASP A 170 6.39 47.87 25.71
CA ASP A 170 5.84 48.43 24.47
C ASP A 170 5.23 47.35 23.57
N VAL A 171 5.87 46.18 23.45
CA VAL A 171 5.31 45.02 22.74
C VAL A 171 4.00 44.57 23.39
N ALA A 172 3.97 44.46 24.73
CA ALA A 172 2.76 44.07 25.45
C ALA A 172 1.63 45.09 25.20
N ARG A 173 1.89 46.39 25.40
CA ARG A 173 0.92 47.48 25.18
C ARG A 173 0.32 47.49 23.79
N ASN A 174 1.13 47.19 22.78
CA ASN A 174 0.72 47.25 21.37
C ASN A 174 0.15 45.93 20.84
N THR A 175 0.05 44.88 21.66
CA THR A 175 -0.47 43.57 21.26
C THR A 175 -1.72 43.22 22.06
N ALA A 176 -2.91 43.55 21.51
CA ALA A 176 -4.19 43.35 22.18
C ALA A 176 -4.42 41.90 22.68
N THR A 177 -3.99 40.90 21.91
CA THR A 177 -4.08 39.47 22.26
C THR A 177 -3.34 39.13 23.56
N LEU A 178 -2.24 39.83 23.90
CA LEU A 178 -1.50 39.61 25.16
C LEU A 178 -2.22 40.20 26.39
N HIS A 179 -3.17 41.12 26.19
CA HIS A 179 -4.02 41.66 27.25
C HIS A 179 -5.31 40.86 27.47
N ALA A 180 -5.70 40.04 26.49
CA ALA A 180 -6.88 39.22 26.60
C ALA A 180 -6.69 38.09 27.64
N ASN A 181 -7.75 37.86 28.42
CA ASN A 181 -7.87 36.69 29.29
C ASN A 181 -8.35 35.48 28.47
N GLY A 182 -7.59 35.17 27.42
CA GLY A 182 -7.88 34.08 26.49
C GLY A 182 -7.21 32.77 26.86
N GLU A 183 -7.55 31.74 26.10
CA GLU A 183 -6.99 30.41 26.26
C GLU A 183 -5.47 30.41 26.04
N LEU A 184 -4.75 29.68 26.89
CA LEU A 184 -3.35 29.31 26.67
C LEU A 184 -3.32 27.81 26.40
N ARG A 185 -2.69 27.37 25.31
CA ARG A 185 -2.65 25.97 24.89
C ARG A 185 -1.20 25.54 24.65
N PRO A 186 -0.75 24.37 25.14
CA PRO A 186 0.55 23.85 24.77
C PRO A 186 0.47 23.15 23.41
N LEU A 187 1.38 23.50 22.51
CA LEU A 187 1.56 22.81 21.23
C LEU A 187 2.74 21.83 21.26
N SER A 188 3.59 21.90 22.31
CA SER A 188 4.69 20.99 22.56
C SER A 188 4.46 20.18 23.83
N GLY A 189 4.80 18.88 23.82
CA GLY A 189 4.78 18.05 25.03
C GLY A 189 6.02 18.22 25.93
N PRO A 190 6.02 17.66 27.17
CA PRO A 190 7.11 17.86 28.15
C PRO A 190 8.51 17.40 27.72
N GLY A 191 8.59 16.43 26.80
CA GLY A 191 9.86 15.94 26.23
C GLY A 191 10.35 16.73 25.01
N ALA A 192 9.63 17.76 24.55
CA ALA A 192 10.03 18.54 23.39
C ALA A 192 11.28 19.39 23.69
N PRO A 193 12.12 19.68 22.68
CA PRO A 193 13.33 20.46 22.89
C PRO A 193 13.03 21.96 23.12
N ALA A 194 11.86 22.46 22.69
CA ALA A 194 11.38 23.81 22.94
C ALA A 194 9.95 23.76 23.48
N ALA A 195 9.61 24.70 24.37
CA ALA A 195 8.24 24.95 24.78
C ALA A 195 7.55 25.78 23.69
N VAL A 196 6.45 25.30 23.15
CA VAL A 196 5.64 26.02 22.16
C VAL A 196 4.23 26.14 22.72
N LEU A 197 3.78 27.37 22.96
CA LEU A 197 2.43 27.68 23.42
C LEU A 197 1.69 28.51 22.37
N LEU A 198 0.37 28.42 22.37
CA LEU A 198 -0.51 29.29 21.61
C LEU A 198 -1.46 29.99 22.56
N ARG A 199 -1.58 31.30 22.41
CA ARG A 199 -2.43 32.13 23.25
C ARG A 199 -3.47 32.87 22.41
N ALA A 200 -4.75 32.65 22.69
CA ALA A 200 -5.84 33.32 22.00
C ALA A 200 -6.22 34.66 22.62
N ASP A 201 -6.95 35.47 21.85
CA ASP A 201 -7.69 36.64 22.32
C ASP A 201 -9.05 36.27 22.94
N GLN A 202 -9.52 35.04 22.75
CA GLN A 202 -10.78 34.50 23.26
C GLN A 202 -10.57 33.31 24.22
N PRO A 203 -11.57 32.98 25.07
CA PRO A 203 -11.52 31.80 25.94
C PRO A 203 -11.46 30.44 25.21
N ASP A 204 -11.78 30.40 23.91
CA ASP A 204 -11.68 29.23 23.05
C ASP A 204 -10.90 29.60 21.77
N LEU A 205 -9.79 28.91 21.51
CA LEU A 205 -8.98 29.12 20.31
C LEU A 205 -9.72 28.88 18.99
N ARG A 206 -10.85 28.16 18.98
CA ARG A 206 -11.66 27.93 17.77
C ARG A 206 -12.45 29.16 17.31
N ASP A 207 -12.76 30.05 18.24
CA ASP A 207 -13.52 31.27 18.00
C ASP A 207 -12.61 32.51 17.88
N ALA A 208 -11.32 32.34 18.18
CA ALA A 208 -10.31 33.38 18.09
C ALA A 208 -9.98 33.73 16.63
N ASN A 209 -9.86 35.03 16.33
CA ASN A 209 -9.42 35.51 15.02
C ASN A 209 -7.90 35.73 14.96
N GLU A 210 -7.29 35.98 16.11
CA GLU A 210 -5.85 36.15 16.28
C GLU A 210 -5.35 35.40 17.50
N ALA A 211 -4.12 34.90 17.43
CA ALA A 211 -3.43 34.26 18.53
C ALA A 211 -1.95 34.65 18.55
N ILE A 212 -1.25 34.42 19.65
CA ILE A 212 0.20 34.56 19.77
C ILE A 212 0.82 33.18 19.94
N LEU A 213 1.68 32.80 19.01
CA LEU A 213 2.55 31.64 19.14
C LEU A 213 3.80 32.04 19.94
N ILE A 214 4.04 31.35 21.04
CA ILE A 214 5.16 31.60 21.96
C ILE A 214 6.09 30.40 21.87
N ALA A 215 7.31 30.60 21.35
CA ALA A 215 8.34 29.57 21.26
C ALA A 215 9.51 29.88 22.20
N ILE A 216 9.77 29.02 23.17
CA ILE A 216 10.71 29.22 24.28
C ILE A 216 11.79 28.13 24.24
N ASN A 217 13.05 28.52 24.33
CA ASN A 217 14.16 27.61 24.54
C ASN A 217 14.41 27.37 26.05
N PRO A 218 14.13 26.16 26.58
CA PRO A 218 14.42 25.81 27.98
C PRO A 218 15.92 25.67 28.28
N GLU A 219 16.78 25.55 27.26
CA GLU A 219 18.23 25.40 27.43
C GLU A 219 18.95 26.74 27.45
N LEU A 220 19.77 27.01 28.46
CA LEU A 220 20.55 28.27 28.58
C LEU A 220 21.93 28.19 27.92
N GLY A 221 22.44 26.98 27.66
CA GLY A 221 23.74 26.73 27.04
C GLY A 221 23.70 26.35 25.56
N ALA A 222 22.57 25.84 25.05
CA ALA A 222 22.48 25.28 23.70
C ALA A 222 21.31 25.86 22.88
N PRO A 223 21.50 26.10 21.56
CA PRO A 223 20.42 26.46 20.68
C PRO A 223 19.48 25.28 20.43
N VAL A 224 18.20 25.56 20.20
CA VAL A 224 17.18 24.55 19.91
C VAL A 224 16.55 24.80 18.55
N ARG A 225 16.49 23.77 17.72
CA ARG A 225 15.75 23.80 16.46
C ARG A 225 14.26 23.54 16.71
N VAL A 226 13.43 24.47 16.27
CA VAL A 226 11.97 24.42 16.31
C VAL A 226 11.46 24.05 14.92
N ASP A 227 10.71 22.96 14.85
CA ASP A 227 10.10 22.46 13.61
C ASP A 227 8.57 22.61 13.70
N PRO A 228 7.96 23.57 12.96
CA PRO A 228 6.52 23.77 12.91
C PRO A 228 5.72 22.51 12.56
N GLY A 229 6.28 21.60 11.75
CA GLY A 229 5.60 20.34 11.40
C GLY A 229 5.30 19.44 12.61
N ARG A 230 6.00 19.64 13.73
CA ARG A 230 5.80 18.84 14.97
C ARG A 230 4.69 19.35 15.86
N PHE A 231 4.23 20.59 15.69
CA PHE A 231 3.28 21.21 16.61
C PHE A 231 2.09 21.89 15.93
N LEU A 232 2.20 22.28 14.66
CA LEU A 232 1.09 22.92 13.93
C LEU A 232 -0.12 21.99 13.75
N VAL A 233 0.07 20.67 13.77
CA VAL A 233 -1.04 19.69 13.79
C VAL A 233 -1.92 19.83 15.03
N GLY A 234 -1.34 20.29 16.15
CA GLY A 234 -2.03 20.49 17.41
C GLY A 234 -2.68 21.86 17.59
N VAL A 235 -2.65 22.73 16.58
CA VAL A 235 -3.19 24.10 16.64
C VAL A 235 -4.72 24.09 16.48
N PRO A 236 -5.50 24.43 17.51
CA PRO A 236 -6.93 24.71 17.36
C PRO A 236 -7.12 26.06 16.62
N GLY A 237 -8.08 26.16 15.69
CA GLY A 237 -8.50 27.46 15.11
C GLY A 237 -7.90 27.89 13.76
N ASN A 238 -7.40 26.99 12.92
CA ASN A 238 -6.87 27.31 11.57
C ASN A 238 -5.76 28.40 11.53
N PHE A 239 -4.97 28.54 12.59
CA PHE A 239 -3.82 29.43 12.63
C PHE A 239 -2.61 28.80 11.94
N THR A 240 -2.46 29.04 10.64
CA THR A 240 -1.35 28.50 9.82
C THR A 240 -0.45 29.59 9.23
N ARG A 241 -0.74 30.85 9.56
CA ARG A 241 -0.06 32.04 9.07
C ARG A 241 0.45 32.86 10.23
N PHE A 242 1.73 33.23 10.16
CA PHE A 242 2.45 33.82 11.28
C PHE A 242 3.26 35.03 10.83
N VAL A 243 3.33 36.03 11.71
CA VAL A 243 4.18 37.23 11.57
C VAL A 243 4.99 37.36 12.86
N PRO A 244 6.33 37.45 12.83
CA PRO A 244 7.12 37.76 14.02
C PRO A 244 6.61 39.06 14.66
N LEU A 245 6.43 39.08 15.98
CA LEU A 245 5.79 40.21 16.67
C LEU A 245 6.63 41.50 16.64
N ASP A 246 7.94 41.35 16.40
CA ASP A 246 8.93 42.42 16.20
C ASP A 246 9.07 42.86 14.73
N ALA A 247 8.32 42.26 13.80
CA ALA A 247 8.36 42.63 12.39
C ALA A 247 7.66 43.98 12.13
N PRO A 248 8.04 44.72 11.07
CA PRO A 248 7.34 45.94 10.66
C PRO A 248 5.84 45.70 10.44
N GLY A 249 4.98 46.67 10.78
CA GLY A 249 3.51 46.51 10.79
C GLY A 249 2.85 46.10 9.47
N HIS A 250 3.54 46.21 8.34
CA HIS A 250 3.07 45.79 7.01
C HIS A 250 3.53 44.39 6.60
N THR A 251 4.18 43.64 7.50
CA THR A 251 4.69 42.31 7.19
C THR A 251 3.53 41.34 6.95
N ALA A 252 3.49 40.73 5.77
CA ALA A 252 2.47 39.77 5.40
C ALA A 252 2.61 38.48 6.24
N PRO A 253 1.50 37.87 6.70
CA PRO A 253 1.52 36.56 7.33
C PRO A 253 2.04 35.45 6.41
N VAL A 254 3.02 34.67 6.88
CA VAL A 254 3.65 33.58 6.11
C VAL A 254 3.55 32.25 6.85
N THR A 255 3.74 31.14 6.13
CA THR A 255 3.96 29.83 6.76
C THR A 255 5.27 29.84 7.55
N LEU A 256 5.27 29.32 8.77
CA LEU A 256 6.52 29.13 9.51
C LEU A 256 7.38 28.04 8.86
N THR A 257 8.61 28.39 8.53
CA THR A 257 9.67 27.42 8.22
C THR A 257 10.41 27.01 9.50
N PRO A 258 11.10 25.85 9.53
CA PRO A 258 11.94 25.49 10.67
C PRO A 258 12.93 26.60 11.01
N PHE A 259 13.05 26.93 12.30
CA PHE A 259 13.92 28.00 12.79
C PHE A 259 14.68 27.56 14.04
N THR A 260 15.76 28.25 14.36
CA THR A 260 16.58 27.96 15.55
C THR A 260 16.40 29.07 16.59
N LEU A 261 16.07 28.67 17.81
CA LEU A 261 16.11 29.53 18.99
C LEU A 261 17.51 29.49 19.60
N ALA A 262 18.09 30.66 19.85
CA ALA A 262 19.33 30.77 20.62
C ALA A 262 19.12 30.28 22.07
N PRO A 263 20.17 29.96 22.83
CA PRO A 263 20.05 29.55 24.23
C PRO A 263 19.24 30.57 25.06
N GLY A 264 18.20 30.11 25.73
CA GLY A 264 17.28 30.93 26.54
C GLY A 264 16.34 31.85 25.74
N ALA A 265 16.37 31.84 24.40
CA ALA A 265 15.58 32.76 23.60
C ALA A 265 14.07 32.45 23.65
N VAL A 266 13.27 33.50 23.63
CA VAL A 266 11.82 33.46 23.44
C VAL A 266 11.50 34.20 22.14
N ARG A 267 10.70 33.60 21.25
CA ARG A 267 10.18 34.24 20.03
C ARG A 267 8.66 34.23 20.04
N LEU A 268 8.08 35.36 19.67
CA LEU A 268 6.64 35.57 19.60
C LEU A 268 6.23 35.77 18.14
N PHE A 269 5.17 35.10 17.73
CA PHE A 269 4.57 35.31 16.42
C PHE A 269 3.09 35.61 16.58
N ARG A 270 2.60 36.67 15.93
CA ARG A 270 1.17 36.83 15.70
C ARG A 270 0.72 35.76 14.71
N ALA A 271 -0.25 34.96 15.11
CA ALA A 271 -0.87 33.92 14.32
C ALA A 271 -2.26 34.40 13.89
N VAL A 272 -2.59 34.27 12.59
CA VAL A 272 -3.89 34.69 12.04
C VAL A 272 -4.62 33.49 11.44
N THR A 273 -5.94 33.49 11.57
CA THR A 273 -6.78 32.45 10.96
C THR A 273 -6.77 32.57 9.44
N GLU A 274 -6.62 31.43 8.75
CA GLU A 274 -6.76 31.40 7.29
C GLU A 274 -8.22 31.18 6.90
N LYS A 275 -8.61 31.62 5.69
CA LYS A 275 -9.97 31.33 5.19
C LYS A 275 -10.11 29.82 4.97
N PRO A 276 -11.19 29.17 5.46
CA PRO A 276 -11.42 27.76 5.19
C PRO A 276 -11.60 27.54 3.68
N ILE A 277 -11.12 26.39 3.18
CA ILE A 277 -11.38 25.98 1.80
C ILE A 277 -12.89 25.75 1.68
N ARG A 278 -13.55 26.64 0.94
CA ARG A 278 -14.95 26.46 0.56
C ARG A 278 -14.94 25.93 -0.86
N LEU A 279 -15.25 24.65 -1.03
CA LEU A 279 -15.61 24.12 -2.35
C LEU A 279 -16.83 24.93 -2.79
N ALA A 280 -16.74 25.60 -3.94
CA ALA A 280 -17.77 26.54 -4.39
C ALA A 280 -19.15 25.87 -4.25
N PRO A 281 -20.13 26.51 -3.59
CA PRO A 281 -21.50 26.05 -3.76
C PRO A 281 -21.79 26.05 -5.27
N PRO A 282 -22.48 25.03 -5.81
CA PRO A 282 -22.89 25.02 -7.20
C PRO A 282 -23.46 26.39 -7.54
N ILE A 283 -23.15 26.91 -8.74
CA ILE A 283 -23.46 28.26 -9.23
C ILE A 283 -24.97 28.52 -9.15
N ASP A 284 -25.45 28.81 -7.95
CA ASP A 284 -26.82 29.11 -7.62
C ASP A 284 -26.76 30.21 -6.56
N LYS A 285 -27.35 31.35 -6.89
CA LYS A 285 -27.44 32.50 -5.99
C LYS A 285 -28.03 32.02 -4.66
N ALA A 286 -27.34 32.28 -3.55
CA ALA A 286 -27.70 31.83 -2.20
C ALA A 286 -29.14 32.14 -1.73
N ASN A 287 -29.88 32.97 -2.48
CA ASN A 287 -31.26 33.38 -2.21
C ASN A 287 -32.27 32.92 -3.29
N SER A 288 -31.90 31.98 -4.17
CA SER A 288 -32.82 31.40 -5.17
C SER A 288 -33.55 30.20 -4.60
N LYS A 289 -34.89 30.14 -4.78
CA LYS A 289 -35.70 28.96 -4.45
C LYS A 289 -35.28 27.68 -5.20
N ARG A 290 -34.47 27.79 -6.26
CA ARG A 290 -33.96 26.66 -7.06
C ARG A 290 -32.50 26.29 -6.73
N SER A 291 -31.89 26.98 -5.77
CA SER A 291 -30.50 26.75 -5.40
C SER A 291 -30.31 25.32 -4.90
N GLY A 292 -29.38 24.58 -5.50
CA GLY A 292 -29.08 23.20 -5.13
C GLY A 292 -30.11 22.17 -5.62
N HIS A 293 -31.11 22.56 -6.42
CA HIS A 293 -32.06 21.61 -6.99
C HIS A 293 -31.35 20.56 -7.85
N LYS A 294 -30.39 20.97 -8.69
CA LYS A 294 -29.63 20.03 -9.52
C LYS A 294 -28.88 19.00 -8.68
N THR A 295 -28.17 19.45 -7.64
CA THR A 295 -27.40 18.56 -6.76
C THR A 295 -28.28 17.63 -5.94
N VAL A 296 -29.47 18.08 -5.54
CA VAL A 296 -30.44 17.23 -4.83
C VAL A 296 -31.05 16.19 -5.77
N ILE A 297 -31.40 16.57 -7.01
CA ILE A 297 -31.88 15.61 -8.01
C ILE A 297 -30.79 14.57 -8.34
N GLU A 298 -29.54 15.01 -8.51
CA GLU A 298 -28.39 14.10 -8.68
C GLU A 298 -28.23 13.14 -7.48
N ALA A 299 -28.42 13.62 -6.24
CA ALA A 299 -28.38 12.78 -5.04
C ALA A 299 -29.57 11.81 -4.94
N ILE A 300 -30.76 12.22 -5.39
CA ILE A 300 -31.96 11.36 -5.42
C ILE A 300 -31.78 10.24 -6.45
N SER A 301 -31.19 10.55 -7.60
CA SER A 301 -30.89 9.60 -8.68
C SER A 301 -29.64 8.76 -8.44
N ALA A 302 -28.90 8.99 -7.36
CA ALA A 302 -27.70 8.22 -7.05
C ALA A 302 -28.04 6.75 -6.75
N PRO A 303 -27.13 5.81 -7.06
CA PRO A 303 -27.30 4.39 -6.74
C PRO A 303 -27.60 4.19 -5.25
N ARG A 304 -28.67 3.45 -4.92
CA ARG A 304 -29.07 3.20 -3.51
C ARG A 304 -28.36 1.99 -2.92
N VAL A 305 -28.24 0.92 -3.69
CA VAL A 305 -27.47 -0.24 -3.26
C VAL A 305 -26.00 0.02 -3.56
N ALA A 306 -25.15 0.00 -2.53
CA ALA A 306 -23.72 0.15 -2.67
C ALA A 306 -23.11 -1.16 -3.22
N ILE A 307 -22.25 -1.02 -4.22
CA ILE A 307 -21.46 -2.12 -4.79
C ILE A 307 -20.00 -1.69 -4.71
N GLU A 308 -19.20 -2.43 -3.94
CA GLU A 308 -17.82 -2.07 -3.65
C GLU A 308 -16.91 -3.29 -3.77
N ASN A 309 -15.60 -3.04 -3.94
CA ASN A 309 -14.55 -4.06 -3.88
C ASN A 309 -14.80 -5.30 -4.76
N VAL A 310 -15.28 -5.08 -5.99
CA VAL A 310 -15.52 -6.17 -6.96
C VAL A 310 -14.21 -6.85 -7.32
N THR A 311 -14.20 -8.18 -7.28
CA THR A 311 -13.04 -9.04 -7.61
C THR A 311 -13.47 -10.21 -8.51
N PRO A 312 -12.58 -10.71 -9.40
CA PRO A 312 -11.19 -10.29 -9.59
C PRO A 312 -11.08 -8.92 -10.29
N SER A 313 -10.12 -8.10 -9.86
CA SER A 313 -9.89 -6.77 -10.41
C SER A 313 -8.39 -6.49 -10.46
N VAL A 314 -7.89 -6.08 -11.63
CA VAL A 314 -6.48 -5.73 -11.82
C VAL A 314 -6.40 -4.25 -12.18
N ASP A 315 -5.83 -3.45 -11.27
CA ASP A 315 -5.78 -1.98 -11.35
C ASP A 315 -7.17 -1.37 -11.64
N ASN A 316 -8.18 -1.74 -10.84
CA ASN A 316 -9.57 -1.27 -10.97
C ASN A 316 -10.18 -1.53 -12.36
N GLY A 317 -10.08 -2.76 -12.84
CA GLY A 317 -10.64 -3.18 -14.14
C GLY A 317 -9.85 -2.71 -15.37
N ARG A 318 -8.73 -2.00 -15.19
CA ARG A 318 -7.89 -1.55 -16.32
C ARG A 318 -7.33 -2.73 -17.10
N PHE A 319 -6.84 -3.77 -16.41
CA PHE A 319 -6.27 -4.98 -17.03
C PHE A 319 -7.14 -6.20 -16.80
N ALA A 320 -6.99 -7.19 -17.67
CA ALA A 320 -7.68 -8.46 -17.54
C ALA A 320 -7.06 -9.30 -16.41
N ALA A 321 -7.92 -9.88 -15.58
CA ALA A 321 -7.54 -11.02 -14.76
C ALA A 321 -7.36 -12.27 -15.63
N LYS A 322 -6.60 -13.23 -15.17
CA LYS A 322 -6.22 -14.43 -15.94
C LYS A 322 -6.83 -15.66 -15.32
N ARG A 323 -7.49 -16.46 -16.15
CA ARG A 323 -8.10 -17.75 -15.77
C ARG A 323 -7.83 -18.77 -16.87
N SER A 324 -8.27 -20.01 -16.67
CA SER A 324 -8.22 -21.03 -17.71
C SER A 324 -9.63 -21.33 -18.22
N VAL A 325 -9.74 -21.67 -19.50
CA VAL A 325 -11.00 -22.19 -20.06
C VAL A 325 -11.44 -23.45 -19.30
N GLY A 326 -12.74 -23.61 -19.11
CA GLY A 326 -13.35 -24.66 -18.29
C GLY A 326 -13.40 -24.34 -16.79
N GLU A 327 -12.73 -23.29 -16.33
CA GLU A 327 -12.86 -22.83 -14.94
C GLU A 327 -14.21 -22.15 -14.68
N ARG A 328 -14.67 -22.24 -13.43
CA ARG A 328 -15.76 -21.40 -12.92
C ARG A 328 -15.15 -20.22 -12.15
N ALA A 329 -15.10 -19.06 -12.78
CA ALA A 329 -14.51 -17.87 -12.18
C ALA A 329 -15.42 -17.35 -11.05
N GLU A 330 -14.88 -17.33 -9.84
CA GLU A 330 -15.57 -16.75 -8.69
C GLU A 330 -15.45 -15.23 -8.71
N ILE A 331 -16.61 -14.57 -8.74
CA ILE A 331 -16.78 -13.12 -8.66
C ILE A 331 -17.24 -12.79 -7.26
N ARG A 332 -16.63 -11.79 -6.62
CA ARG A 332 -17.02 -11.33 -5.28
C ARG A 332 -17.18 -9.83 -5.25
N ALA A 333 -18.12 -9.33 -4.46
CA ALA A 333 -18.31 -7.90 -4.21
C ALA A 333 -18.84 -7.67 -2.79
N ALA A 334 -18.54 -6.53 -2.20
CA ALA A 334 -19.24 -6.04 -1.02
C ALA A 334 -20.52 -5.34 -1.49
N ILE A 335 -21.69 -5.80 -1.04
CA ILE A 335 -22.99 -5.30 -1.49
C ILE A 335 -23.90 -5.12 -0.28
N PHE A 336 -24.33 -3.87 -0.04
CA PHE A 336 -25.15 -3.46 1.09
C PHE A 336 -25.97 -2.20 0.75
N ALA A 337 -26.98 -1.90 1.56
CA ALA A 337 -27.81 -0.70 1.44
C ALA A 337 -28.20 -0.20 2.84
N GLU A 338 -28.80 0.98 2.93
CA GLU A 338 -29.42 1.46 4.17
C GLU A 338 -30.63 0.60 4.59
N GLY A 339 -30.98 0.63 5.87
CA GLY A 339 -32.16 -0.06 6.40
C GLY A 339 -31.96 -1.55 6.67
N HIS A 340 -33.05 -2.32 6.59
CA HIS A 340 -33.09 -3.75 6.97
C HIS A 340 -33.73 -4.63 5.88
N ASP A 341 -34.09 -4.03 4.75
CA ASP A 341 -34.71 -4.73 3.63
C ASP A 341 -33.72 -5.71 3.00
N LYS A 342 -34.25 -6.75 2.35
CA LYS A 342 -33.44 -7.70 1.58
C LYS A 342 -32.94 -7.05 0.30
N ILE A 343 -31.75 -7.46 -0.09
CA ILE A 343 -31.12 -7.10 -1.35
C ILE A 343 -30.88 -8.37 -2.16
N ALA A 344 -30.87 -8.23 -3.47
CA ALA A 344 -30.46 -9.25 -4.41
C ALA A 344 -29.39 -8.68 -5.33
N ALA A 345 -28.53 -9.55 -5.84
CA ALA A 345 -27.44 -9.16 -6.71
C ALA A 345 -27.19 -10.22 -7.79
N ALA A 346 -26.61 -9.79 -8.90
CA ALA A 346 -26.20 -10.67 -9.98
C ALA A 346 -24.92 -10.15 -10.65
N VAL A 347 -24.17 -11.07 -11.25
CA VAL A 347 -23.10 -10.77 -12.18
C VAL A 347 -23.67 -10.79 -13.58
N LEU A 348 -23.53 -9.68 -14.31
CA LEU A 348 -23.68 -9.67 -15.75
C LEU A 348 -22.34 -10.03 -16.36
N TRP A 349 -22.30 -11.02 -17.25
CA TRP A 349 -21.07 -11.44 -17.93
C TRP A 349 -21.32 -11.81 -19.40
N ARG A 350 -20.28 -11.78 -20.22
CA ARG A 350 -20.33 -12.17 -21.64
C ARG A 350 -18.94 -12.46 -22.20
N ALA A 351 -18.87 -13.17 -23.32
CA ALA A 351 -17.65 -13.13 -24.15
C ALA A 351 -17.53 -11.76 -24.82
N ALA A 352 -16.31 -11.28 -25.09
CA ALA A 352 -16.11 -9.93 -25.63
C ALA A 352 -16.66 -9.73 -27.05
N ASP A 353 -16.93 -10.81 -27.79
CA ASP A 353 -17.57 -10.79 -29.10
C ASP A 353 -19.11 -10.94 -29.04
N GLU A 354 -19.67 -11.12 -27.85
CA GLU A 354 -21.11 -11.18 -27.63
C GLU A 354 -21.67 -9.78 -27.33
N THR A 355 -22.83 -9.48 -27.89
CA THR A 355 -23.57 -8.25 -27.58
C THR A 355 -24.43 -8.42 -26.33
N ALA A 356 -25.11 -9.56 -26.21
CA ALA A 356 -25.99 -9.90 -25.09
C ALA A 356 -25.20 -10.22 -23.80
N TRP A 357 -25.76 -9.82 -22.65
CA TRP A 357 -25.24 -10.17 -21.34
C TRP A 357 -25.94 -11.41 -20.79
N HIS A 358 -25.17 -12.35 -20.28
CA HIS A 358 -25.67 -13.42 -19.43
C HIS A 358 -25.75 -12.93 -17.99
N GLU A 359 -26.67 -13.47 -17.22
CA GLU A 359 -26.87 -13.10 -15.81
C GLU A 359 -26.64 -14.31 -14.92
N MET A 360 -25.84 -14.13 -13.86
CA MET A 360 -25.60 -15.14 -12.83
C MET A 360 -25.93 -14.56 -11.45
N PRO A 361 -26.96 -15.07 -10.75
CA PRO A 361 -27.31 -14.61 -9.41
C PRO A 361 -26.14 -14.76 -8.44
N MET A 362 -25.96 -13.77 -7.57
CA MET A 362 -25.01 -13.81 -6.46
C MET A 362 -25.70 -14.28 -5.18
N ALA A 363 -24.93 -14.89 -4.29
CA ALA A 363 -25.37 -15.29 -2.95
C ALA A 363 -24.44 -14.69 -1.88
N PRO A 364 -24.92 -14.41 -0.66
CA PRO A 364 -24.06 -13.99 0.44
C PRO A 364 -22.99 -15.05 0.75
N ALA A 365 -21.74 -14.62 0.85
CA ALA A 365 -20.61 -15.43 1.25
C ALA A 365 -20.75 -15.88 2.71
N GLN A 366 -20.16 -17.02 3.03
CA GLN A 366 -20.05 -17.50 4.40
C GLN A 366 -18.70 -17.10 5.02
N PRO A 367 -18.65 -16.72 6.31
CA PRO A 367 -19.79 -16.54 7.22
C PRO A 367 -20.63 -15.31 6.87
N ALA A 368 -21.94 -15.40 7.10
CA ALA A 368 -22.86 -14.29 6.88
C ALA A 368 -22.53 -13.05 7.76
N GLY A 369 -22.96 -11.87 7.30
CA GLY A 369 -22.80 -10.60 8.04
C GLY A 369 -21.57 -9.77 7.66
N LEU A 370 -20.84 -10.15 6.63
CA LEU A 370 -19.71 -9.38 6.07
C LEU A 370 -20.09 -8.59 4.81
N ASP A 371 -21.37 -8.67 4.40
CA ASP A 371 -21.90 -8.08 3.17
C ASP A 371 -21.14 -8.46 1.90
N ILE A 372 -20.37 -9.56 1.95
CA ILE A 372 -19.70 -10.10 0.78
C ILE A 372 -20.64 -11.03 0.06
N TRP A 373 -20.80 -10.83 -1.24
CA TRP A 373 -21.57 -11.66 -2.14
C TRP A 373 -20.66 -12.36 -3.11
N THR A 374 -21.03 -13.58 -3.53
CA THR A 374 -20.28 -14.35 -4.52
C THR A 374 -21.18 -14.94 -5.59
N ALA A 375 -20.65 -15.04 -6.82
CA ALA A 375 -21.20 -15.81 -7.91
C ALA A 375 -20.08 -16.53 -8.64
N ARG A 376 -20.41 -17.56 -9.42
CA ARG A 376 -19.44 -18.29 -10.25
C ARG A 376 -19.91 -18.30 -11.70
N ILE A 377 -19.18 -17.59 -12.56
CA ILE A 377 -19.46 -17.56 -14.00
C ILE A 377 -18.64 -18.64 -14.72
N PRO A 378 -19.21 -19.35 -15.70
CA PRO A 378 -18.47 -20.35 -16.47
C PRO A 378 -17.62 -19.67 -17.55
N LEU A 379 -16.36 -20.10 -17.71
CA LEU A 379 -15.48 -19.65 -18.78
C LEU A 379 -15.37 -20.74 -19.85
N GLU A 380 -16.37 -20.84 -20.72
CA GLU A 380 -16.51 -21.96 -21.66
C GLU A 380 -15.73 -21.78 -22.97
N ARG A 381 -15.38 -20.53 -23.30
CA ARG A 381 -14.69 -20.16 -24.54
C ARG A 381 -13.28 -19.67 -24.23
N LEU A 382 -12.35 -19.86 -25.17
CA LEU A 382 -11.02 -19.24 -25.10
C LEU A 382 -11.12 -17.76 -25.44
N GLY A 383 -10.35 -16.92 -24.75
CA GLY A 383 -10.26 -15.49 -25.01
C GLY A 383 -10.90 -14.61 -23.94
N ARG A 384 -11.20 -13.37 -24.32
CA ARG A 384 -11.62 -12.31 -23.40
C ARG A 384 -13.10 -12.41 -23.05
N HIS A 385 -13.38 -12.33 -21.76
CA HIS A 385 -14.70 -12.21 -21.16
C HIS A 385 -14.79 -10.90 -20.40
N GLU A 386 -16.00 -10.36 -20.31
CA GLU A 386 -16.32 -9.14 -19.60
C GLU A 386 -17.35 -9.42 -18.52
N PHE A 387 -17.27 -8.72 -17.40
CA PHE A 387 -18.31 -8.80 -16.36
C PHE A 387 -18.49 -7.48 -15.59
N THR A 388 -19.66 -7.33 -14.96
CA THR A 388 -19.99 -6.27 -14.01
C THR A 388 -20.99 -6.80 -12.98
N VAL A 389 -21.10 -6.13 -11.85
CA VAL A 389 -22.07 -6.49 -10.80
C VAL A 389 -23.25 -5.52 -10.85
N ILE A 390 -24.45 -6.07 -10.63
CA ILE A 390 -25.68 -5.34 -10.40
C ILE A 390 -26.31 -5.78 -9.08
N ALA A 391 -26.99 -4.85 -8.41
CA ALA A 391 -27.67 -5.13 -7.15
C ALA A 391 -28.91 -4.23 -6.99
N TRP A 392 -29.94 -4.74 -6.32
CA TRP A 392 -31.22 -4.06 -6.15
C TRP A 392 -31.89 -4.49 -4.85
N ARG A 393 -32.92 -3.74 -4.43
CA ARG A 393 -33.74 -4.12 -3.29
C ARG A 393 -34.72 -5.24 -3.70
N ASP A 394 -34.83 -6.27 -2.89
CA ASP A 394 -35.76 -7.38 -3.12
C ASP A 394 -36.99 -7.22 -2.22
N ASP A 395 -37.98 -6.48 -2.73
CA ASP A 395 -39.22 -6.13 -2.02
C ASP A 395 -40.01 -7.39 -1.63
N PHE A 396 -40.00 -8.41 -2.50
CA PHE A 396 -40.68 -9.67 -2.24
C PHE A 396 -40.01 -10.48 -1.13
N ALA A 397 -38.69 -10.66 -1.19
CA ALA A 397 -37.95 -11.36 -0.15
C ALA A 397 -38.03 -10.63 1.20
N SER A 398 -38.09 -9.30 1.18
CA SER A 398 -38.29 -8.47 2.37
C SER A 398 -39.66 -8.73 3.01
N LEU A 399 -40.73 -8.71 2.21
CA LEU A 399 -42.09 -9.00 2.65
C LEU A 399 -42.20 -10.42 3.23
N VAL A 400 -41.67 -11.42 2.53
CA VAL A 400 -41.67 -12.81 2.99
C VAL A 400 -40.93 -12.97 4.32
N GLU A 401 -39.78 -12.32 4.50
CA GLU A 401 -39.08 -12.37 5.78
C GLU A 401 -39.88 -11.71 6.92
N HIS A 402 -40.51 -10.56 6.66
CA HIS A 402 -41.38 -9.89 7.63
C HIS A 402 -42.54 -10.78 8.06
N ILE A 403 -43.23 -11.41 7.12
CA ILE A 403 -44.31 -12.38 7.38
C ILE A 403 -43.79 -13.53 8.23
N GLN A 404 -42.67 -14.14 7.86
CA GLN A 404 -42.08 -15.26 8.61
C GLN A 404 -41.69 -14.87 10.04
N LYS A 405 -41.16 -13.66 10.26
CA LYS A 405 -40.85 -13.12 11.59
C LYS A 405 -42.13 -12.95 12.43
N LYS A 406 -43.20 -12.41 11.86
CA LYS A 406 -44.50 -12.23 12.53
C LYS A 406 -45.16 -13.55 12.89
N LEU A 407 -45.18 -14.52 11.97
CA LEU A 407 -45.70 -15.87 12.23
C LEU A 407 -44.95 -16.56 13.37
N LYS A 408 -43.61 -16.45 13.40
CA LYS A 408 -42.80 -16.99 14.51
C LYS A 408 -43.08 -16.32 15.86
N ALA A 409 -43.54 -15.07 15.84
CA ALA A 409 -43.97 -14.34 17.03
C ALA A 409 -45.45 -14.58 17.40
N GLY A 410 -46.17 -15.46 16.69
CA GLY A 410 -47.59 -15.76 16.93
C GLY A 410 -48.55 -14.64 16.54
N GLN A 411 -48.15 -13.74 15.63
CA GLN A 411 -48.99 -12.64 15.14
C GLN A 411 -49.75 -13.03 13.86
N THR A 412 -50.91 -12.41 13.64
CA THR A 412 -51.66 -12.54 12.38
C THR A 412 -50.97 -11.74 11.26
N VAL A 413 -51.20 -12.15 10.00
CA VAL A 413 -50.54 -11.58 8.82
C VAL A 413 -51.52 -11.14 7.72
N GLU A 414 -52.75 -10.82 8.09
CA GLU A 414 -53.82 -10.44 7.13
C GLU A 414 -53.45 -9.19 6.32
N LEU A 415 -52.87 -8.18 6.98
CA LEU A 415 -52.45 -6.95 6.31
C LEU A 415 -51.29 -7.21 5.33
N GLU A 416 -50.35 -8.08 5.67
CA GLU A 416 -49.23 -8.42 4.79
C GLU A 416 -49.68 -9.21 3.55
N LEU A 417 -50.79 -9.96 3.64
CA LEU A 417 -51.41 -10.59 2.45
C LEU A 417 -52.01 -9.55 1.50
N ASP A 418 -52.52 -8.44 2.03
CA ASP A 418 -52.98 -7.30 1.22
C ASP A 418 -51.78 -6.53 0.61
N GLU A 419 -50.69 -6.34 1.38
CA GLU A 419 -49.43 -5.79 0.86
C GLU A 419 -48.86 -6.65 -0.28
N ALA A 420 -48.91 -7.98 -0.14
CA ALA A 420 -48.50 -8.91 -1.21
C ALA A 420 -49.34 -8.72 -2.47
N SER A 421 -50.65 -8.49 -2.33
CA SER A 421 -51.55 -8.23 -3.46
C SER A 421 -51.17 -6.95 -4.20
N HIS A 422 -50.84 -5.88 -3.47
CA HIS A 422 -50.36 -4.63 -4.06
C HIS A 422 -48.99 -4.79 -4.73
N LEU A 423 -48.07 -5.53 -4.12
CA LEU A 423 -46.74 -5.79 -4.70
C LEU A 423 -46.88 -6.57 -6.01
N PHE A 424 -47.71 -7.60 -6.06
CA PHE A 424 -47.95 -8.34 -7.30
C PHE A 424 -48.55 -7.47 -8.41
N ALA A 425 -49.51 -6.60 -8.08
CA ALA A 425 -50.06 -5.66 -9.04
C ALA A 425 -49.01 -4.67 -9.56
N LEU A 426 -48.16 -4.14 -8.67
CA LEU A 426 -47.05 -3.26 -9.03
C LEU A 426 -46.08 -3.95 -9.98
N VAL A 427 -45.63 -5.16 -9.64
CA VAL A 427 -44.72 -5.94 -10.48
C VAL A 427 -45.32 -6.20 -11.84
N LEU A 428 -46.57 -6.66 -11.94
CA LEU A 428 -47.21 -6.91 -13.24
C LEU A 428 -47.39 -5.63 -14.07
N ALA A 429 -47.56 -4.47 -13.44
CA ALA A 429 -47.68 -3.18 -14.15
C ALA A 429 -46.34 -2.63 -14.66
N GLU A 430 -45.24 -2.84 -13.94
CA GLU A 430 -43.93 -2.30 -14.33
C GLU A 430 -43.19 -3.18 -15.35
N VAL A 431 -43.47 -4.49 -15.37
CA VAL A 431 -42.69 -5.47 -16.12
C VAL A 431 -42.89 -5.41 -17.64
N GLU A 432 -43.97 -4.77 -18.12
CA GLU A 432 -44.19 -4.52 -19.56
C GLU A 432 -43.07 -3.68 -20.22
N THR A 433 -42.16 -3.10 -19.43
CA THR A 433 -41.04 -2.28 -19.90
C THR A 433 -39.65 -2.91 -19.75
N VAL A 434 -39.55 -4.14 -19.21
CA VAL A 434 -38.27 -4.80 -18.88
C VAL A 434 -37.96 -5.93 -19.86
N GLU A 435 -36.87 -5.79 -20.61
CA GLU A 435 -36.43 -6.79 -21.60
C GLU A 435 -36.08 -8.14 -20.94
N GLY A 436 -36.65 -9.23 -21.47
CA GLY A 436 -36.39 -10.61 -21.03
C GLY A 436 -37.11 -11.04 -19.75
N ALA A 437 -38.11 -10.30 -19.29
CA ALA A 437 -38.97 -10.72 -18.18
C ALA A 437 -40.00 -11.78 -18.63
N ILE A 438 -40.32 -12.72 -17.74
CA ILE A 438 -41.32 -13.77 -17.96
C ILE A 438 -42.40 -13.65 -16.89
N THR A 439 -43.59 -13.15 -17.25
CA THR A 439 -44.68 -12.84 -16.31
C THR A 439 -45.74 -13.92 -16.22
N GLU A 440 -45.90 -14.78 -17.23
CA GLU A 440 -46.99 -15.78 -17.30
C GLU A 440 -47.10 -16.66 -16.03
N PRO A 441 -45.99 -17.17 -15.43
CA PRO A 441 -46.08 -17.92 -14.18
C PRO A 441 -46.59 -17.08 -13.01
N LEU A 442 -46.19 -15.81 -12.94
CA LEU A 442 -46.63 -14.89 -11.89
C LEU A 442 -48.11 -14.54 -12.07
N GLU A 443 -48.55 -14.25 -13.30
CA GLU A 443 -49.97 -13.98 -13.61
C GLU A 443 -50.87 -15.14 -13.20
N HIS A 444 -50.45 -16.38 -13.46
CA HIS A 444 -51.18 -17.56 -13.03
C HIS A 444 -51.29 -17.64 -11.50
N ILE A 445 -50.17 -17.44 -10.80
CA ILE A 445 -50.13 -17.44 -9.33
C ILE A 445 -51.02 -16.34 -8.77
N VAL A 446 -50.95 -15.12 -9.31
CA VAL A 446 -51.77 -13.98 -8.89
C VAL A 446 -53.26 -14.27 -9.09
N LYS A 447 -53.65 -14.83 -10.23
CA LYS A 447 -55.05 -15.19 -10.52
C LYS A 447 -55.62 -16.20 -9.52
N VAL A 448 -54.82 -17.17 -9.08
CA VAL A 448 -55.20 -18.13 -8.03
C VAL A 448 -55.24 -17.40 -6.68
N PHE A 449 -54.17 -16.68 -6.35
CA PHE A 449 -54.01 -15.94 -5.09
C PHE A 449 -55.19 -15.01 -4.80
N THR A 450 -55.68 -14.25 -5.79
CA THR A 450 -56.82 -13.33 -5.61
C THR A 450 -58.12 -14.03 -5.22
N LYS A 451 -58.30 -15.31 -5.59
CA LYS A 451 -59.53 -16.08 -5.35
C LYS A 451 -59.44 -17.03 -4.15
N SER A 452 -58.28 -17.11 -3.52
CA SER A 452 -57.99 -18.02 -2.41
C SER A 452 -58.35 -17.44 -1.04
N ASP A 453 -58.63 -18.31 -0.07
CA ASP A 453 -58.73 -17.97 1.35
C ASP A 453 -57.36 -17.59 1.95
N PRO A 454 -57.29 -16.97 3.15
CA PRO A 454 -56.04 -16.51 3.75
C PRO A 454 -54.96 -17.58 3.94
N ASP A 455 -55.32 -18.80 4.33
CA ASP A 455 -54.35 -19.88 4.56
C ASP A 455 -53.74 -20.34 3.24
N THR A 456 -54.57 -20.48 2.20
CA THR A 456 -54.10 -20.80 0.85
C THR A 456 -53.24 -19.68 0.26
N LYS A 457 -53.61 -18.41 0.46
CA LYS A 457 -52.79 -17.26 0.06
C LYS A 457 -51.42 -17.30 0.72
N LEU A 458 -51.37 -17.53 2.03
CA LEU A 458 -50.12 -17.61 2.77
C LEU A 458 -49.24 -18.77 2.26
N ALA A 459 -49.84 -19.93 2.01
CA ALA A 459 -49.13 -21.08 1.45
C ALA A 459 -48.54 -20.79 0.06
N LEU A 460 -49.30 -20.12 -0.81
CA LEU A 460 -48.83 -19.68 -2.12
C LEU A 460 -47.71 -18.65 -2.02
N LEU A 461 -47.82 -17.67 -1.12
CA LEU A 461 -46.81 -16.63 -0.94
C LEU A 461 -45.47 -17.19 -0.49
N LEU A 462 -45.49 -18.16 0.43
CA LEU A 462 -44.29 -18.81 0.96
C LEU A 462 -43.77 -19.94 0.06
N ALA A 463 -44.48 -20.27 -1.03
CA ALA A 463 -44.08 -21.33 -1.93
C ALA A 463 -42.83 -20.95 -2.74
N PRO A 464 -41.84 -21.87 -2.89
CA PRO A 464 -40.66 -21.62 -3.72
C PRO A 464 -40.98 -21.30 -5.19
N THR A 465 -42.14 -21.75 -5.69
CA THR A 465 -42.64 -21.45 -7.04
C THR A 465 -42.94 -19.97 -7.23
N THR A 466 -43.49 -19.31 -6.20
CA THR A 466 -43.79 -17.88 -6.22
C THR A 466 -42.52 -17.04 -6.21
N ALA A 467 -41.55 -17.40 -5.36
CA ALA A 467 -40.24 -16.74 -5.36
C ALA A 467 -39.55 -16.81 -6.74
N LYS A 468 -39.58 -17.99 -7.38
CA LYS A 468 -39.05 -18.17 -8.75
C LYS A 468 -39.79 -17.32 -9.78
N ALA A 469 -41.12 -17.25 -9.71
CA ALA A 469 -41.92 -16.42 -10.62
C ALA A 469 -41.61 -14.93 -10.43
N MET A 470 -41.44 -14.47 -9.19
CA MET A 470 -41.04 -13.09 -8.87
C MET A 470 -39.65 -12.75 -9.43
N THR A 471 -38.67 -13.64 -9.28
CA THR A 471 -37.35 -13.46 -9.90
C THR A 471 -37.43 -13.40 -11.43
N ALA A 472 -38.25 -14.27 -12.04
CA ALA A 472 -38.43 -14.32 -13.50
C ALA A 472 -39.13 -13.06 -14.07
N ALA A 473 -39.97 -12.41 -13.26
CA ALA A 473 -40.59 -11.13 -13.61
C ALA A 473 -39.60 -9.95 -13.64
N ARG A 474 -38.41 -10.08 -13.04
CA ARG A 474 -37.33 -9.05 -13.09
C ARG A 474 -37.71 -7.65 -12.58
N HIS A 475 -38.62 -7.54 -11.60
CA HIS A 475 -38.82 -6.28 -10.88
C HIS A 475 -37.60 -5.97 -9.97
N ARG A 476 -36.90 -4.86 -10.25
CA ARG A 476 -35.60 -4.50 -9.63
C ARG A 476 -35.59 -3.05 -9.14
N PRO A 477 -36.32 -2.72 -8.07
CA PRO A 477 -36.35 -1.37 -7.55
C PRO A 477 -34.97 -0.92 -7.08
N PHE A 478 -34.62 0.32 -7.42
CA PHE A 478 -33.32 0.93 -7.12
C PHE A 478 -32.10 0.13 -7.63
N LEU A 479 -32.22 -0.44 -8.83
CA LEU A 479 -31.13 -1.15 -9.48
C LEU A 479 -29.87 -0.28 -9.58
N SER A 480 -28.85 -0.69 -8.84
CA SER A 480 -27.48 -0.18 -8.93
C SER A 480 -26.66 -1.07 -9.85
N ARG A 481 -25.77 -0.45 -10.62
CA ARG A 481 -24.79 -1.14 -11.48
C ARG A 481 -23.41 -0.57 -11.18
N ASP A 482 -22.43 -1.45 -11.00
CA ASP A 482 -21.03 -1.02 -10.94
C ASP A 482 -20.65 -0.36 -12.28
N PRO A 483 -20.05 0.84 -12.28
CA PRO A 483 -19.71 1.54 -13.52
C PRO A 483 -18.53 0.91 -14.27
N THR A 484 -17.78 0.00 -13.64
CA THR A 484 -16.59 -0.63 -14.20
C THR A 484 -16.94 -1.94 -14.91
N ILE A 485 -16.51 -2.06 -16.16
CA ILE A 485 -16.50 -3.35 -16.87
C ILE A 485 -15.15 -4.02 -16.62
N TYR A 486 -15.18 -5.11 -15.86
CA TYR A 486 -14.02 -5.93 -15.54
C TYR A 486 -13.76 -6.94 -16.66
N LYS A 487 -12.50 -7.35 -16.82
CA LYS A 487 -12.05 -8.23 -17.91
C LYS A 487 -11.41 -9.49 -17.35
N ILE A 488 -11.67 -10.63 -17.99
CA ILE A 488 -11.02 -11.91 -17.71
C ILE A 488 -10.53 -12.50 -19.04
N ASP A 489 -9.24 -12.80 -19.15
CA ASP A 489 -8.69 -13.58 -20.26
C ASP A 489 -8.64 -15.06 -19.85
N ALA A 490 -9.47 -15.87 -20.51
CA ALA A 490 -9.54 -17.32 -20.33
C ALA A 490 -8.60 -18.02 -21.32
N ASP A 491 -7.47 -18.51 -20.83
CA ASP A 491 -6.46 -19.19 -21.64
C ASP A 491 -6.63 -20.71 -21.66
N ARG A 492 -6.01 -21.37 -22.63
CA ARG A 492 -5.86 -22.84 -22.62
C ARG A 492 -4.93 -23.28 -21.50
N THR A 493 -5.05 -24.54 -21.08
CA THR A 493 -4.33 -25.13 -19.95
C THR A 493 -2.82 -24.88 -19.97
N ALA A 494 -2.16 -24.94 -21.14
CA ALA A 494 -0.72 -24.71 -21.27
C ALA A 494 -0.25 -23.33 -20.79
N ALA A 495 -1.14 -22.33 -20.70
CA ALA A 495 -0.81 -21.03 -20.13
C ALA A 495 -0.61 -21.09 -18.60
N ARG A 496 -1.14 -22.10 -17.92
CA ARG A 496 -1.08 -22.30 -16.46
C ARG A 496 -0.33 -23.57 -16.05
N PHE A 497 -0.37 -24.60 -16.88
CA PHE A 497 0.21 -25.91 -16.62
C PHE A 497 0.89 -26.49 -17.87
N ALA A 498 2.22 -26.57 -17.81
CA ALA A 498 3.06 -27.18 -18.83
C ALA A 498 4.47 -27.41 -18.26
N SER A 499 5.15 -28.43 -18.77
CA SER A 499 6.56 -28.70 -18.53
C SER A 499 7.36 -28.35 -19.78
N TRP A 500 8.32 -27.44 -19.64
CA TRP A 500 9.11 -26.88 -20.75
C TRP A 500 10.50 -27.52 -20.80
N TYR A 501 10.98 -27.82 -22.00
CA TYR A 501 12.34 -28.28 -22.25
C TYR A 501 12.99 -27.43 -23.33
N GLU A 502 14.15 -26.86 -23.05
CA GLU A 502 14.90 -26.03 -24.00
C GLU A 502 16.06 -26.83 -24.59
N ILE A 503 16.17 -26.85 -25.92
CA ILE A 503 17.29 -27.44 -26.65
C ILE A 503 17.79 -26.48 -27.73
N PHE A 504 19.06 -26.61 -28.12
CA PHE A 504 19.58 -25.97 -29.33
C PHE A 504 19.52 -26.97 -30.49
N PRO A 505 18.68 -26.74 -31.53
CA PRO A 505 18.58 -27.65 -32.67
C PRO A 505 19.93 -28.00 -33.32
N ARG A 506 20.86 -27.03 -33.37
CA ARG A 506 22.20 -27.20 -33.93
C ARG A 506 23.08 -28.22 -33.20
N SER A 507 22.76 -28.58 -31.97
CA SER A 507 23.51 -29.54 -31.16
C SER A 507 22.88 -30.94 -31.13
N MET A 508 21.76 -31.14 -31.84
CA MET A 508 21.03 -32.41 -31.79
C MET A 508 21.59 -33.48 -32.73
N SER A 509 22.74 -33.22 -33.37
CA SER A 509 23.45 -34.15 -34.24
C SER A 509 24.15 -35.31 -33.50
N ASP A 510 24.27 -35.20 -32.16
CA ASP A 510 25.16 -35.98 -31.28
C ASP A 510 26.66 -35.92 -31.65
N ASP A 511 27.08 -34.93 -32.44
CA ASP A 511 28.47 -34.76 -32.90
C ASP A 511 28.88 -33.29 -32.84
N GLU A 512 29.87 -32.96 -32.02
CA GLU A 512 30.37 -31.59 -31.83
C GLU A 512 31.03 -31.00 -33.10
N SER A 513 31.35 -31.84 -34.07
CA SER A 513 31.92 -31.43 -35.37
C SER A 513 30.87 -31.23 -36.46
N ARG A 514 29.62 -31.66 -36.23
CA ARG A 514 28.52 -31.58 -37.21
C ARG A 514 27.38 -30.72 -36.67
N HIS A 515 27.01 -29.68 -37.41
CA HIS A 515 25.81 -28.91 -37.13
C HIS A 515 24.56 -29.78 -37.30
N GLY A 516 23.67 -29.77 -36.31
CA GLY A 516 22.40 -30.48 -36.33
C GLY A 516 21.37 -29.86 -37.27
N THR A 517 20.42 -30.67 -37.69
CA THR A 517 19.30 -30.31 -38.57
C THR A 517 17.95 -30.51 -37.87
N PHE A 518 16.86 -30.04 -38.45
CA PHE A 518 15.52 -30.36 -37.94
C PHE A 518 15.21 -31.87 -37.97
N ALA A 519 15.76 -32.62 -38.93
CA ALA A 519 15.64 -34.08 -38.95
C ALA A 519 16.35 -34.71 -37.73
N ASP A 520 17.51 -34.19 -37.34
CA ASP A 520 18.21 -34.64 -36.13
C ASP A 520 17.37 -34.34 -34.87
N VAL A 521 16.70 -33.19 -34.79
CA VAL A 521 15.74 -32.87 -33.71
C VAL A 521 14.61 -33.90 -33.65
N THR A 522 14.04 -34.29 -34.79
CA THR A 522 12.98 -35.31 -34.85
C THR A 522 13.41 -36.62 -34.18
N THR A 523 14.68 -37.01 -34.29
CA THR A 523 15.20 -38.22 -33.62
C THR A 523 15.20 -38.12 -32.09
N LYS A 524 15.17 -36.92 -31.52
CA LYS A 524 15.21 -36.68 -30.06
C LYS A 524 13.83 -36.63 -29.42
N LEU A 525 12.77 -36.42 -30.20
CA LEU A 525 11.40 -36.27 -29.70
C LEU A 525 10.93 -37.44 -28.82
N PRO A 526 11.21 -38.72 -29.12
CA PRO A 526 10.80 -39.82 -28.25
C PRO A 526 11.35 -39.69 -26.82
N ARG A 527 12.63 -39.35 -26.65
CA ARG A 527 13.25 -39.18 -25.33
C ARG A 527 12.64 -38.01 -24.56
N ILE A 528 12.38 -36.89 -25.25
CA ILE A 528 11.78 -35.69 -24.64
C ILE A 528 10.34 -35.98 -24.18
N ARG A 529 9.56 -36.67 -25.01
CA ARG A 529 8.22 -37.16 -24.66
C ARG A 529 8.26 -38.08 -23.44
N ASP A 530 9.21 -39.00 -23.38
CA ASP A 530 9.33 -39.97 -22.27
C ASP A 530 9.77 -39.31 -20.94
N MET A 531 10.43 -38.15 -21.01
CA MET A 531 10.62 -37.27 -19.86
C MET A 531 9.34 -36.55 -19.40
N GLY A 532 8.28 -36.58 -20.20
CA GLY A 532 6.99 -36.00 -19.87
C GLY A 532 6.95 -34.48 -19.99
N PHE A 533 7.72 -33.91 -20.93
CA PHE A 533 7.59 -32.52 -21.31
C PHE A 533 6.38 -32.32 -22.24
N ASP A 534 5.87 -31.08 -22.27
CA ASP A 534 4.73 -30.66 -23.10
C ASP A 534 5.14 -29.60 -24.13
N VAL A 535 6.16 -28.78 -23.80
CA VAL A 535 6.65 -27.70 -24.66
C VAL A 535 8.14 -27.87 -24.92
N LEU A 536 8.54 -27.86 -26.18
CA LEU A 536 9.92 -27.85 -26.63
C LEU A 536 10.27 -26.44 -27.13
N TYR A 537 11.18 -25.77 -26.42
CA TYR A 537 11.60 -24.40 -26.66
C TYR A 537 12.93 -24.36 -27.43
N PHE A 538 12.97 -23.60 -28.51
CA PHE A 538 14.19 -23.33 -29.27
C PHE A 538 14.66 -21.89 -29.12
N PRO A 539 15.97 -21.67 -28.90
CA PRO A 539 16.62 -20.40 -29.23
C PRO A 539 16.35 -20.00 -30.70
N PRO A 540 16.68 -18.77 -31.12
CA PRO A 540 16.41 -18.33 -32.48
C PRO A 540 16.96 -19.31 -33.54
N ILE A 541 16.12 -19.67 -34.51
CA ILE A 541 16.43 -20.64 -35.58
C ILE A 541 16.80 -19.96 -36.91
N HIS A 542 17.09 -18.67 -36.85
CA HIS A 542 17.31 -17.79 -38.01
C HIS A 542 18.80 -17.76 -38.41
N PRO A 543 19.14 -17.26 -39.62
CA PRO A 543 20.52 -16.98 -39.99
C PRO A 543 21.26 -16.14 -38.93
N ILE A 544 22.55 -16.43 -38.72
CA ILE A 544 23.38 -15.78 -37.71
C ILE A 544 24.45 -14.90 -38.38
N GLY A 545 24.54 -13.64 -37.97
CA GLY A 545 25.49 -12.67 -38.51
C GLY A 545 26.96 -13.10 -38.38
N VAL A 546 27.80 -12.62 -39.28
CA VAL A 546 29.25 -12.86 -39.30
C VAL A 546 30.00 -11.65 -38.72
N ALA A 547 29.50 -10.43 -38.96
CA ALA A 547 30.06 -9.20 -38.42
C ALA A 547 30.01 -9.19 -36.88
N ASN A 548 31.18 -8.98 -36.27
CA ASN A 548 31.37 -9.01 -34.81
C ASN A 548 30.88 -10.31 -34.14
N ARG A 549 30.80 -11.41 -34.89
CA ARG A 549 30.37 -12.71 -34.37
C ARG A 549 31.23 -13.10 -33.17
N LYS A 550 30.57 -13.50 -32.09
CA LYS A 550 31.22 -14.05 -30.90
C LYS A 550 31.72 -15.47 -31.13
N GLY A 551 32.93 -15.75 -30.66
CA GLY A 551 33.52 -17.09 -30.65
C GLY A 551 33.19 -17.87 -29.39
N ARG A 552 33.77 -19.08 -29.27
CA ARG A 552 33.59 -19.95 -28.09
C ARG A 552 33.84 -19.21 -26.78
N ASN A 553 33.14 -19.60 -25.72
CA ASN A 553 33.21 -18.97 -24.39
C ASN A 553 33.02 -17.44 -24.40
N ASN A 554 32.14 -16.93 -25.27
CA ASN A 554 31.81 -15.50 -25.36
C ASN A 554 33.02 -14.62 -25.72
N THR A 555 33.98 -15.16 -26.48
CA THR A 555 35.13 -14.39 -26.98
C THR A 555 34.68 -13.39 -28.05
N LEU A 556 35.34 -12.23 -28.11
CA LEU A 556 34.95 -11.13 -29.02
C LEU A 556 35.26 -11.42 -30.49
N ASN A 557 36.19 -12.32 -30.77
CA ASN A 557 36.64 -12.63 -32.12
C ASN A 557 36.39 -14.11 -32.41
N ALA A 558 35.37 -14.40 -33.22
CA ALA A 558 35.11 -15.75 -33.73
C ALA A 558 36.28 -16.28 -34.58
N GLN A 559 36.61 -17.55 -34.41
CA GLN A 559 37.54 -18.28 -35.28
C GLN A 559 36.80 -18.94 -36.45
N PRO A 560 37.49 -19.31 -37.55
CA PRO A 560 36.89 -20.09 -38.61
C PRO A 560 36.22 -21.36 -38.05
N GLY A 561 34.93 -21.55 -38.35
CA GLY A 561 34.12 -22.68 -37.85
C GLY A 561 33.34 -22.38 -36.57
N ASP A 562 33.53 -21.23 -35.91
CA ASP A 562 32.67 -20.84 -34.78
C ASP A 562 31.26 -20.48 -35.25
N VAL A 563 30.28 -21.10 -34.60
CA VAL A 563 28.85 -21.02 -34.97
C VAL A 563 28.16 -19.75 -34.49
N GLY A 564 28.78 -18.99 -33.58
CA GLY A 564 28.22 -17.74 -33.06
C GLY A 564 26.99 -17.91 -32.16
N SER A 565 26.46 -16.78 -31.71
CA SER A 565 25.23 -16.70 -30.90
C SER A 565 23.99 -16.76 -31.78
N PRO A 566 23.01 -17.66 -31.52
CA PRO A 566 21.73 -17.66 -32.23
C PRO A 566 20.96 -16.35 -32.11
N TYR A 567 21.20 -15.59 -31.02
CA TYR A 567 20.56 -14.30 -30.77
C TYR A 567 21.11 -13.17 -31.65
N ALA A 568 22.20 -13.39 -32.40
CA ALA A 568 22.70 -12.47 -33.41
C ALA A 568 22.00 -12.68 -34.76
N ILE A 569 20.68 -12.44 -34.74
CA ILE A 569 19.74 -12.76 -35.84
C ILE A 569 20.02 -11.88 -37.05
N GLY A 570 20.16 -12.49 -38.23
CA GLY A 570 20.27 -11.82 -39.50
C GLY A 570 21.59 -12.09 -40.20
N GLY A 571 21.51 -12.47 -41.47
CA GLY A 571 22.65 -12.61 -42.37
C GLY A 571 22.24 -12.32 -43.80
N ALA A 572 23.13 -12.60 -44.76
CA ALA A 572 22.83 -12.47 -46.18
C ALA A 572 21.67 -13.39 -46.63
N GLU A 573 21.42 -14.45 -45.86
CA GLU A 573 20.42 -15.48 -46.12
C GLU A 573 19.02 -15.12 -45.61
N GLY A 574 18.88 -14.06 -44.80
CA GLY A 574 17.59 -13.56 -44.32
C GLY A 574 17.58 -13.13 -42.84
N GLY A 575 16.39 -12.71 -42.38
CA GLY A 575 16.14 -12.20 -41.03
C GLY A 575 15.19 -13.07 -40.20
N HIS A 576 14.32 -12.44 -39.41
CA HIS A 576 13.40 -13.13 -38.47
C HIS A 576 12.34 -14.07 -39.10
N THR A 577 12.15 -14.05 -40.42
CA THR A 577 11.25 -14.97 -41.14
C THR A 577 12.01 -16.05 -41.93
N ALA A 578 13.34 -16.08 -41.84
CA ALA A 578 14.18 -17.08 -42.48
C ALA A 578 14.59 -18.18 -41.49
N VAL A 579 14.87 -19.37 -42.03
CA VAL A 579 15.47 -20.49 -41.32
C VAL A 579 16.97 -20.50 -41.58
N HIS A 580 17.77 -20.79 -40.56
CA HIS A 580 19.23 -20.92 -40.71
C HIS A 580 19.55 -22.05 -41.71
N PRO A 581 20.34 -21.82 -42.77
CA PRO A 581 20.54 -22.79 -43.85
C PRO A 581 21.06 -24.16 -43.40
N GLN A 582 21.92 -24.20 -42.37
CA GLN A 582 22.44 -25.46 -41.81
C GLN A 582 21.41 -26.26 -40.98
N LEU A 583 20.30 -25.64 -40.55
CA LEU A 583 19.21 -26.37 -39.88
C LEU A 583 18.28 -27.07 -40.89
N GLY A 584 18.21 -26.54 -42.12
CA GLY A 584 17.34 -27.01 -43.19
C GLY A 584 16.53 -25.86 -43.81
N THR A 585 15.37 -26.19 -44.33
CA THR A 585 14.41 -25.27 -44.95
C THR A 585 13.19 -25.03 -44.05
N LEU A 586 12.31 -24.11 -44.47
CA LEU A 586 11.01 -23.92 -43.79
C LEU A 586 10.13 -25.18 -43.86
N ASP A 587 10.22 -25.96 -44.93
CA ASP A 587 9.46 -27.21 -45.05
C ASP A 587 10.01 -28.29 -44.10
N ASP A 588 11.34 -28.36 -43.93
CA ASP A 588 11.96 -29.23 -42.92
C ASP A 588 11.52 -28.84 -41.50
N PHE A 589 11.42 -27.53 -41.21
CA PHE A 589 10.87 -27.05 -39.94
C PHE A 589 9.42 -27.50 -39.74
N LYS A 590 8.56 -27.34 -40.75
CA LYS A 590 7.15 -27.77 -40.70
C LYS A 590 7.02 -29.29 -40.52
N ALA A 591 7.88 -30.07 -41.17
CA ALA A 591 7.92 -31.53 -40.99
C ALA A 591 8.30 -31.91 -39.56
N MET A 592 9.32 -31.26 -38.98
CA MET A 592 9.71 -31.47 -37.58
C MET A 592 8.62 -31.02 -36.61
N LEU A 593 7.96 -29.88 -36.86
CA LEU A 593 6.83 -29.39 -36.07
C LEU A 593 5.66 -30.38 -36.07
N ALA A 594 5.30 -30.92 -37.24
CA ALA A 594 4.27 -31.95 -37.35
C ALA A 594 4.66 -33.22 -36.56
N ALA A 595 5.93 -33.63 -36.60
CA ALA A 595 6.43 -34.74 -35.78
C ALA A 595 6.35 -34.42 -34.28
N ALA A 596 6.73 -33.21 -33.84
CA ALA A 596 6.60 -32.79 -32.45
C ALA A 596 5.15 -32.88 -31.96
N HIS A 597 4.19 -32.39 -32.74
CA HIS A 597 2.76 -32.52 -32.43
C HIS A 597 2.30 -33.98 -32.35
N ALA A 598 2.78 -34.86 -33.25
CA ALA A 598 2.48 -36.30 -33.17
C ALA A 598 3.04 -36.96 -31.90
N HIS A 599 4.08 -36.38 -31.30
CA HIS A 599 4.62 -36.77 -29.99
C HIS A 599 3.97 -36.05 -28.80
N GLY A 600 2.97 -35.19 -29.03
CA GLY A 600 2.30 -34.41 -27.98
C GLY A 600 3.14 -33.25 -27.44
N LEU A 601 4.09 -32.74 -28.23
CA LEU A 601 4.96 -31.62 -27.89
C LEU A 601 4.59 -30.40 -28.74
N GLU A 602 4.35 -29.27 -28.09
CA GLU A 602 4.24 -27.97 -28.75
C GLU A 602 5.62 -27.32 -28.91
N ILE A 603 5.84 -26.61 -30.02
CA ILE A 603 7.07 -25.84 -30.21
C ILE A 603 6.87 -24.41 -29.71
N ALA A 604 7.80 -23.94 -28.88
CA ALA A 604 7.95 -22.54 -28.54
C ALA A 604 9.19 -21.96 -29.24
N LEU A 605 9.02 -20.86 -29.97
CA LEU A 605 10.15 -20.16 -30.59
C LEU A 605 10.56 -18.95 -29.75
N ASP A 606 11.87 -18.73 -29.67
CA ASP A 606 12.41 -17.47 -29.20
C ASP A 606 12.04 -16.34 -30.17
N PHE A 607 11.61 -15.21 -29.62
CA PHE A 607 11.41 -13.98 -30.36
C PHE A 607 12.26 -12.88 -29.73
N ALA A 608 13.42 -12.63 -30.32
CA ALA A 608 14.34 -11.57 -29.92
C ALA A 608 14.25 -10.37 -30.87
N VAL A 609 13.75 -9.25 -30.34
CA VAL A 609 13.68 -7.97 -31.06
C VAL A 609 15.05 -7.30 -31.06
N GLN A 610 15.91 -7.78 -31.95
CA GLN A 610 17.27 -7.33 -32.18
C GLN A 610 17.78 -7.90 -33.51
N CYS A 611 18.83 -7.30 -34.04
CA CYS A 611 19.43 -7.65 -35.33
C CYS A 611 20.94 -7.75 -35.17
N SER A 612 21.59 -8.67 -35.89
CA SER A 612 23.03 -8.58 -36.16
C SER A 612 23.32 -7.37 -37.06
N PRO A 613 24.59 -6.92 -37.16
CA PRO A 613 24.97 -5.88 -38.12
C PRO A 613 24.73 -6.27 -39.59
N ASP A 614 24.58 -7.57 -39.89
CA ASP A 614 24.37 -8.10 -41.24
C ASP A 614 22.88 -8.30 -41.58
N HIS A 615 21.96 -8.00 -40.65
CA HIS A 615 20.53 -8.22 -40.87
C HIS A 615 19.99 -7.33 -42.01
N PRO A 616 19.15 -7.86 -42.93
CA PRO A 616 18.65 -7.11 -44.09
C PRO A 616 17.99 -5.76 -43.76
N TRP A 617 17.24 -5.68 -42.65
CA TRP A 617 16.63 -4.44 -42.16
C TRP A 617 17.60 -3.27 -41.95
N LEU A 618 18.89 -3.51 -41.69
CA LEU A 618 19.85 -2.40 -41.55
C LEU A 618 20.06 -1.65 -42.88
N LYS A 619 19.94 -2.36 -44.00
CA LYS A 619 20.04 -1.80 -45.35
C LYS A 619 18.68 -1.35 -45.87
N GLU A 620 17.64 -2.14 -45.64
CA GLU A 620 16.28 -1.89 -46.15
C GLU A 620 15.54 -0.80 -45.38
N HIS A 621 15.80 -0.72 -44.07
CA HIS A 621 15.12 0.19 -43.14
C HIS A 621 16.12 0.88 -42.19
N PRO A 622 17.10 1.65 -42.72
CA PRO A 622 18.14 2.26 -41.89
C PRO A 622 17.57 3.20 -40.82
N THR A 623 16.41 3.83 -41.06
CA THR A 623 15.72 4.73 -40.13
C THR A 623 15.13 4.02 -38.91
N TRP A 624 15.06 2.68 -38.92
CA TRP A 624 14.64 1.90 -37.75
C TRP A 624 15.74 1.79 -36.68
N PHE A 625 16.95 2.27 -36.93
CA PHE A 625 18.08 2.11 -36.03
C PHE A 625 18.70 3.46 -35.68
N ALA A 626 19.22 3.57 -34.45
CA ALA A 626 19.88 4.78 -33.98
C ALA A 626 21.36 4.79 -34.40
N TRP A 627 21.63 5.44 -35.54
CA TRP A 627 23.00 5.68 -36.03
C TRP A 627 23.67 6.81 -35.25
N ARG A 628 24.94 6.63 -34.90
CA ARG A 628 25.79 7.67 -34.31
C ARG A 628 26.22 8.68 -35.39
N PRO A 629 26.67 9.88 -34.98
CA PRO A 629 27.14 10.89 -35.93
C PRO A 629 28.31 10.44 -36.83
N ASP A 630 29.09 9.46 -36.40
CA ASP A 630 30.20 8.87 -37.16
C ASP A 630 29.76 7.73 -38.09
N GLY A 631 28.45 7.45 -38.20
CA GLY A 631 27.90 6.37 -39.01
C GLY A 631 27.98 4.98 -38.37
N THR A 632 28.42 4.87 -37.11
CA THR A 632 28.44 3.58 -36.39
C THR A 632 27.14 3.32 -35.61
N LEU A 633 26.82 2.06 -35.35
CA LEU A 633 25.69 1.68 -34.51
C LEU A 633 26.13 1.44 -33.06
N ARG A 634 25.29 1.83 -32.11
CA ARG A 634 25.48 1.43 -30.72
C ARG A 634 25.00 -0.02 -30.57
N TYR A 635 25.93 -0.91 -30.26
CA TYR A 635 25.62 -2.30 -29.93
C TYR A 635 24.74 -2.38 -28.66
N ALA A 636 23.97 -3.46 -28.51
CA ALA A 636 23.06 -3.62 -27.38
C ALA A 636 23.81 -3.90 -26.07
N GLU A 637 23.27 -3.40 -24.96
CA GLU A 637 23.82 -3.61 -23.62
C GLU A 637 22.68 -3.93 -22.64
N ASN A 638 22.91 -4.89 -21.75
CA ASN A 638 22.10 -5.09 -20.55
C ASN A 638 23.06 -5.11 -19.35
N PRO A 639 23.43 -3.92 -18.81
CA PRO A 639 24.57 -3.79 -17.90
C PRO A 639 24.53 -4.80 -16.73
N PRO A 640 25.62 -5.53 -16.46
CA PRO A 640 26.96 -5.36 -17.03
C PRO A 640 27.23 -6.08 -18.38
N LYS A 641 26.28 -6.85 -18.91
CA LYS A 641 26.46 -7.63 -20.16
C LYS A 641 26.51 -6.69 -21.38
N LYS A 642 27.46 -6.95 -22.28
CA LYS A 642 27.65 -6.27 -23.57
C LYS A 642 27.46 -7.26 -24.71
N TYR A 643 26.75 -6.83 -25.75
CA TYR A 643 26.42 -7.65 -26.90
C TYR A 643 26.87 -6.94 -28.19
N GLN A 644 28.16 -7.04 -28.49
CA GLN A 644 28.81 -6.40 -29.65
C GLN A 644 28.34 -6.95 -31.01
N ASP A 645 27.73 -8.13 -30.99
CA ASP A 645 27.20 -8.88 -32.11
C ASP A 645 25.76 -8.49 -32.49
N ILE A 646 25.12 -7.58 -31.75
CA ILE A 646 23.73 -7.17 -31.99
C ILE A 646 23.48 -5.68 -31.81
N VAL A 647 22.45 -5.19 -32.50
CA VAL A 647 21.88 -3.84 -32.44
C VAL A 647 20.37 -3.93 -32.23
N ASN A 648 19.79 -2.93 -31.56
CA ASN A 648 18.36 -2.86 -31.31
C ASN A 648 17.69 -1.85 -32.26
N PRO A 649 16.51 -2.17 -32.80
CA PRO A 649 15.65 -1.17 -33.42
C PRO A 649 15.28 -0.05 -32.43
N ASP A 650 15.22 1.18 -32.92
CA ASP A 650 14.75 2.36 -32.19
C ASP A 650 13.23 2.50 -32.33
N PHE A 651 12.52 2.04 -31.30
CA PHE A 651 11.06 2.14 -31.21
C PHE A 651 10.53 3.57 -31.12
N TYR A 652 11.39 4.55 -30.82
CA TYR A 652 10.99 5.95 -30.65
C TYR A 652 11.29 6.82 -31.87
N ALA A 653 12.09 6.33 -32.82
CA ALA A 653 12.33 7.01 -34.09
C ALA A 653 10.98 7.36 -34.77
N HIS A 654 10.87 8.59 -35.26
CA HIS A 654 9.64 9.07 -35.91
C HIS A 654 9.33 8.24 -37.15
N ASP A 655 10.34 8.02 -37.99
CA ASP A 655 10.21 7.37 -39.29
C ASP A 655 10.10 5.83 -39.21
N ALA A 656 10.29 5.25 -38.02
CA ALA A 656 10.06 3.83 -37.78
C ALA A 656 8.59 3.51 -37.45
N LYS A 657 7.76 4.53 -37.19
CA LYS A 657 6.36 4.35 -36.78
C LYS A 657 5.42 4.65 -37.95
N PRO A 658 4.42 3.81 -38.23
CA PRO A 658 4.06 2.58 -37.52
C PRO A 658 4.79 1.32 -38.02
N ASP A 659 5.59 1.42 -39.08
CA ASP A 659 6.04 0.28 -39.90
C ASP A 659 6.85 -0.77 -39.14
N LEU A 660 7.73 -0.37 -38.21
CA LEU A 660 8.48 -1.31 -37.37
C LEU A 660 7.54 -2.19 -36.54
N TRP A 661 6.47 -1.61 -35.99
CA TRP A 661 5.52 -2.36 -35.15
C TRP A 661 4.71 -3.35 -36.00
N LEU A 662 4.32 -2.93 -37.20
CA LEU A 662 3.63 -3.79 -38.18
C LEU A 662 4.53 -4.92 -38.65
N ALA A 663 5.80 -4.64 -38.99
CA ALA A 663 6.76 -5.66 -39.39
C ALA A 663 6.99 -6.70 -38.29
N LEU A 664 7.16 -6.27 -37.03
CA LEU A 664 7.31 -7.21 -35.91
C LEU A 664 6.04 -8.04 -35.66
N ARG A 665 4.85 -7.46 -35.81
CA ARG A 665 3.58 -8.22 -35.79
C ARG A 665 3.57 -9.26 -36.90
N ASP A 666 3.95 -8.88 -38.10
CA ASP A 666 3.89 -9.75 -39.28
C ASP A 666 4.88 -10.93 -39.18
N VAL A 667 6.00 -10.77 -38.46
CA VAL A 667 6.87 -11.89 -38.09
C VAL A 667 6.12 -12.90 -37.19
N PHE A 668 5.36 -12.45 -36.19
CA PHE A 668 4.56 -13.37 -35.37
C PHE A 668 3.53 -14.10 -36.24
N LEU A 669 2.80 -13.37 -37.09
CA LEU A 669 1.78 -13.95 -37.97
C LEU A 669 2.39 -14.99 -38.92
N PHE A 670 3.56 -14.72 -39.49
CA PHE A 670 4.28 -15.66 -40.33
C PHE A 670 4.56 -17.00 -39.63
N TRP A 671 5.02 -16.98 -38.37
CA TRP A 671 5.29 -18.20 -37.62
C TRP A 671 4.03 -18.89 -37.10
N ILE A 672 2.97 -18.12 -36.78
CA ILE A 672 1.65 -18.68 -36.47
C ILE A 672 1.08 -19.41 -37.68
N ASP A 673 1.17 -18.83 -38.88
CA ASP A 673 0.77 -19.47 -40.14
C ASP A 673 1.61 -20.73 -40.44
N ALA A 674 2.85 -20.78 -39.96
CA ALA A 674 3.69 -21.98 -39.99
C ALA A 674 3.34 -23.03 -38.92
N GLY A 675 2.47 -22.70 -37.95
CA GLY A 675 1.94 -23.59 -36.92
C GLY A 675 2.52 -23.39 -35.50
N VAL A 676 3.22 -22.29 -35.24
CA VAL A 676 3.80 -21.98 -33.92
C VAL A 676 2.86 -21.06 -33.11
N HIS A 677 2.38 -21.55 -31.97
CA HIS A 677 1.44 -20.83 -31.11
C HIS A 677 2.02 -20.44 -29.74
N ILE A 678 3.32 -20.63 -29.53
CA ILE A 678 4.00 -20.24 -28.29
C ILE A 678 5.26 -19.45 -28.63
N PHE A 679 5.40 -18.27 -28.04
CA PHE A 679 6.58 -17.43 -28.21
C PHE A 679 7.22 -17.12 -26.85
N ARG A 680 8.50 -17.44 -26.70
CA ARG A 680 9.34 -16.96 -25.60
C ARG A 680 9.93 -15.64 -26.05
N ILE A 681 9.52 -14.55 -25.41
CA ILE A 681 9.95 -13.20 -25.79
C ILE A 681 11.21 -12.84 -25.00
N ASP A 682 12.29 -12.56 -25.72
CA ASP A 682 13.57 -12.18 -25.15
C ASP A 682 13.56 -10.74 -24.62
N ASN A 683 13.98 -10.56 -23.37
CA ASN A 683 14.17 -9.26 -22.73
C ASN A 683 13.07 -8.20 -23.04
N PRO A 684 11.76 -8.50 -22.91
CA PRO A 684 10.68 -7.59 -23.32
C PRO A 684 10.70 -6.28 -22.53
N HIS A 685 11.29 -6.27 -21.33
CA HIS A 685 11.48 -5.09 -20.49
C HIS A 685 12.40 -4.02 -21.10
N THR A 686 13.11 -4.34 -22.19
CA THR A 686 13.95 -3.39 -22.95
C THR A 686 13.20 -2.73 -24.12
N LYS A 687 11.95 -3.14 -24.38
CA LYS A 687 11.08 -2.60 -25.45
C LYS A 687 9.86 -1.90 -24.84
N PRO A 688 9.18 -0.99 -25.57
CA PRO A 688 8.08 -0.20 -25.01
C PRO A 688 6.89 -1.05 -24.56
N LEU A 689 6.34 -0.74 -23.39
CA LEU A 689 5.12 -1.38 -22.89
C LEU A 689 3.91 -1.25 -23.84
N PRO A 690 3.64 -0.08 -24.47
CA PRO A 690 2.50 0.06 -25.38
C PRO A 690 2.61 -0.83 -26.61
N PHE A 691 3.83 -1.11 -27.10
CA PHE A 691 4.04 -2.03 -28.22
C PHE A 691 3.60 -3.44 -27.83
N TRP A 692 4.06 -3.94 -26.67
CA TRP A 692 3.67 -5.28 -26.20
C TRP A 692 2.18 -5.40 -25.91
N GLU A 693 1.60 -4.38 -25.28
CA GLU A 693 0.16 -4.34 -24.98
C GLU A 693 -0.68 -4.39 -26.28
N TRP A 694 -0.26 -3.66 -27.31
CA TRP A 694 -0.90 -3.67 -28.62
C TRP A 694 -0.70 -4.99 -29.37
N VAL A 695 0.54 -5.45 -29.56
CA VAL A 695 0.84 -6.60 -30.42
C VAL A 695 0.27 -7.90 -29.85
N ILE A 696 0.32 -8.09 -28.52
CA ILE A 696 -0.28 -9.26 -27.88
C ILE A 696 -1.81 -9.22 -28.00
N GLY A 697 -2.41 -8.04 -27.81
CA GLY A 697 -3.85 -7.86 -27.98
C GLY A 697 -4.30 -8.14 -29.42
N ASP A 698 -3.55 -7.63 -30.40
CA ASP A 698 -3.81 -7.80 -31.82
C ASP A 698 -3.68 -9.26 -32.29
N ILE A 699 -2.61 -9.95 -31.86
CA ILE A 699 -2.42 -11.37 -32.18
C ILE A 699 -3.53 -12.21 -31.53
N ARG A 700 -3.82 -12.01 -30.24
CA ARG A 700 -4.82 -12.82 -29.52
C ARG A 700 -6.26 -12.53 -29.94
N ALA A 701 -6.54 -11.37 -30.54
CA ALA A 701 -7.82 -11.11 -31.17
C ALA A 701 -8.07 -12.02 -32.40
N ARG A 702 -7.01 -12.47 -33.06
CA ARG A 702 -7.05 -13.35 -34.25
C ARG A 702 -6.81 -14.81 -33.89
N PHE A 703 -5.88 -15.07 -32.98
CA PHE A 703 -5.38 -16.38 -32.54
C PHE A 703 -5.36 -16.45 -31.00
N PRO A 704 -6.53 -16.57 -30.34
CA PRO A 704 -6.66 -16.45 -28.88
C PRO A 704 -5.94 -17.55 -28.08
N ASP A 705 -5.54 -18.63 -28.74
CA ASP A 705 -4.76 -19.74 -28.21
C ASP A 705 -3.25 -19.47 -28.16
N THR A 706 -2.77 -18.38 -28.76
CA THR A 706 -1.35 -17.99 -28.77
C THR A 706 -0.89 -17.56 -27.38
N LEU A 707 0.26 -18.10 -26.95
CA LEU A 707 0.86 -17.84 -25.64
C LEU A 707 2.18 -17.08 -25.74
N PHE A 708 2.39 -16.15 -24.81
CA PHE A 708 3.60 -15.35 -24.72
C PHE A 708 4.27 -15.53 -23.35
N LEU A 709 5.53 -15.96 -23.33
CA LEU A 709 6.36 -16.06 -22.13
C LEU A 709 7.31 -14.87 -22.07
N ALA A 710 7.18 -14.02 -21.05
CA ALA A 710 8.10 -12.89 -20.84
C ALA A 710 9.39 -13.34 -20.14
N GLU A 711 10.54 -13.26 -20.82
CA GLU A 711 11.85 -13.39 -20.17
C GLU A 711 12.31 -12.04 -19.60
N ALA A 712 11.81 -11.71 -18.41
CA ALA A 712 12.10 -10.42 -17.79
C ALA A 712 12.74 -10.57 -16.40
N PHE A 713 14.06 -10.71 -16.36
CA PHE A 713 14.82 -10.62 -15.11
C PHE A 713 15.15 -9.17 -14.76
N THR A 714 14.11 -8.42 -14.37
CA THR A 714 14.21 -6.98 -14.06
C THR A 714 13.56 -6.68 -12.71
N ARG A 715 13.27 -5.43 -12.34
CA ARG A 715 12.63 -5.08 -11.06
C ARG A 715 11.16 -5.58 -11.00
N PRO A 716 10.62 -5.90 -9.81
CA PRO A 716 9.30 -6.53 -9.68
C PRO A 716 8.15 -5.74 -10.32
N ARG A 717 8.16 -4.41 -10.23
CA ARG A 717 7.10 -3.57 -10.83
C ARG A 717 7.04 -3.70 -12.36
N MET A 718 8.18 -3.84 -13.02
CA MET A 718 8.23 -4.02 -14.47
C MET A 718 7.78 -5.43 -14.87
N MET A 719 8.22 -6.46 -14.13
CA MET A 719 7.77 -7.85 -14.33
C MET A 719 6.23 -7.95 -14.19
N ASN A 720 5.69 -7.39 -13.10
CA ASN A 720 4.24 -7.37 -12.88
C ASN A 720 3.50 -6.61 -13.99
N ARG A 721 4.07 -5.49 -14.47
CA ARG A 721 3.47 -4.72 -15.56
C ARG A 721 3.39 -5.54 -16.85
N LEU A 722 4.44 -6.30 -17.20
CA LEU A 722 4.43 -7.20 -18.36
C LEU A 722 3.34 -8.28 -18.21
N GLY A 723 3.22 -8.87 -17.02
CA GLY A 723 2.12 -9.80 -16.72
C GLY A 723 0.73 -9.16 -16.94
N LYS A 724 0.52 -7.91 -16.51
CA LYS A 724 -0.76 -7.21 -16.66
C LYS A 724 -1.14 -6.88 -18.10
N ILE A 725 -0.17 -6.51 -18.96
CA ILE A 725 -0.47 -6.03 -20.32
C ILE A 725 -0.75 -7.15 -21.33
N GLY A 726 -0.58 -8.42 -20.97
CA GLY A 726 -1.04 -9.54 -21.81
C GLY A 726 -0.16 -10.79 -21.83
N PHE A 727 1.08 -10.73 -21.33
CA PHE A 727 1.97 -11.89 -21.35
C PHE A 727 1.39 -13.08 -20.59
N SER A 728 1.10 -14.19 -21.28
CA SER A 728 0.44 -15.37 -20.71
C SER A 728 1.22 -15.99 -19.53
N GLN A 729 2.55 -15.93 -19.60
CA GLN A 729 3.49 -16.48 -18.62
C GLN A 729 4.65 -15.51 -18.37
N SER A 730 5.38 -15.72 -17.28
CA SER A 730 6.54 -14.90 -16.94
C SER A 730 7.65 -15.73 -16.30
N TYR A 731 8.89 -15.52 -16.72
CA TYR A 731 10.06 -15.94 -15.95
C TYR A 731 10.07 -15.28 -14.56
N THR A 732 10.89 -15.80 -13.66
CA THR A 732 10.79 -15.51 -12.23
C THR A 732 12.15 -15.43 -11.58
N TYR A 733 12.19 -15.01 -10.31
CA TYR A 733 13.42 -15.05 -9.55
C TYR A 733 13.73 -16.41 -8.93
N PHE A 734 13.05 -17.48 -9.36
CA PHE A 734 13.17 -18.82 -8.76
C PHE A 734 14.63 -19.25 -8.57
N THR A 735 15.48 -19.07 -9.57
CA THR A 735 16.91 -19.43 -9.57
C THR A 735 17.71 -18.72 -8.47
N TRP A 736 17.31 -17.52 -8.04
CA TRP A 736 17.96 -16.76 -6.96
C TRP A 736 17.19 -16.82 -5.63
N ARG A 737 16.27 -17.77 -5.47
CA ARG A 737 15.68 -18.13 -4.17
C ARG A 737 16.34 -19.42 -3.72
N GLU A 738 17.03 -19.39 -2.59
CA GLU A 738 17.87 -20.52 -2.15
C GLU A 738 17.43 -21.06 -0.79
N SER A 739 17.11 -20.17 0.14
CA SER A 739 16.72 -20.55 1.48
C SER A 739 15.22 -20.87 1.56
N LYS A 740 14.84 -21.65 2.59
CA LYS A 740 13.43 -21.87 2.94
C LYS A 740 12.65 -20.56 3.09
N ARG A 741 13.28 -19.53 3.68
CA ARG A 741 12.65 -18.23 3.90
C ARG A 741 12.37 -17.56 2.55
N ASP A 742 13.34 -17.56 1.65
CA ASP A 742 13.23 -16.93 0.34
C ASP A 742 12.06 -17.52 -0.45
N PHE A 743 11.90 -18.84 -0.42
CA PHE A 743 10.79 -19.52 -1.08
C PHE A 743 9.44 -19.19 -0.45
N ILE A 744 9.34 -19.15 0.89
CA ILE A 744 8.09 -18.78 1.56
C ILE A 744 7.70 -17.34 1.22
N GLU A 745 8.65 -16.40 1.28
CA GLU A 745 8.40 -14.99 0.94
C GLU A 745 7.98 -14.85 -0.53
N TYR A 746 8.67 -15.52 -1.45
CA TYR A 746 8.37 -15.42 -2.87
C TYR A 746 7.05 -16.09 -3.25
N MET A 747 6.73 -17.25 -2.68
CA MET A 747 5.43 -17.88 -2.90
C MET A 747 4.30 -17.07 -2.28
N ASN A 748 4.51 -16.38 -1.15
CA ASN A 748 3.52 -15.44 -0.60
C ASN A 748 3.29 -14.26 -1.55
N GLU A 749 4.35 -13.69 -2.14
CA GLU A 749 4.23 -12.64 -3.16
C GLU A 749 3.34 -13.12 -4.33
N LEU A 750 3.64 -14.29 -4.89
CA LEU A 750 2.93 -14.83 -6.06
C LEU A 750 1.48 -15.27 -5.78
N THR A 751 1.15 -15.68 -4.55
CA THR A 751 -0.14 -16.32 -4.23
C THR A 751 -1.07 -15.50 -3.33
N ARG A 752 -0.53 -14.53 -2.57
CA ARG A 752 -1.29 -13.78 -1.55
C ARG A 752 -1.46 -12.30 -1.87
N THR A 753 -0.81 -11.81 -2.92
CA THR A 753 -0.98 -10.45 -3.44
C THR A 753 -1.79 -10.48 -4.73
N ASP A 754 -2.09 -9.31 -5.30
CA ASP A 754 -2.80 -9.16 -6.58
C ASP A 754 -2.12 -9.90 -7.75
N ALA A 755 -0.83 -10.25 -7.62
CA ALA A 755 -0.09 -11.04 -8.61
C ALA A 755 -0.82 -12.35 -8.96
N ARG A 756 -1.58 -12.94 -8.02
CA ARG A 756 -2.38 -14.15 -8.26
C ARG A 756 -3.33 -14.05 -9.46
N ASP A 757 -3.78 -12.84 -9.80
CA ASP A 757 -4.81 -12.62 -10.82
C ASP A 757 -4.23 -12.32 -12.20
N PHE A 758 -2.93 -12.02 -12.33
CA PHE A 758 -2.33 -11.67 -13.63
C PHE A 758 -0.95 -12.28 -13.87
N TYR A 759 -0.28 -12.82 -12.86
CA TYR A 759 1.10 -13.30 -12.97
C TYR A 759 1.13 -14.84 -12.92
N ARG A 760 1.55 -15.47 -14.03
CA ARG A 760 1.73 -16.94 -14.08
C ARG A 760 3.23 -17.27 -14.12
N PRO A 761 3.81 -17.73 -13.01
CA PRO A 761 5.25 -17.97 -12.90
C PRO A 761 5.66 -19.24 -13.65
N ASN A 762 6.63 -19.12 -14.56
CA ASN A 762 7.34 -20.24 -15.18
C ASN A 762 8.69 -20.45 -14.46
N PHE A 763 8.80 -21.55 -13.71
CA PHE A 763 9.98 -21.88 -12.90
C PHE A 763 11.00 -22.69 -13.70
N PHE A 764 11.78 -22.01 -14.54
CA PHE A 764 12.98 -22.61 -15.12
C PHE A 764 14.04 -22.88 -14.04
N VAL A 765 14.56 -24.11 -13.99
CA VAL A 765 15.59 -24.51 -13.01
C VAL A 765 16.98 -24.02 -13.40
N ASN A 766 17.22 -23.84 -14.69
CA ASN A 766 18.40 -23.26 -15.32
C ASN A 766 17.99 -22.63 -16.67
N THR A 767 18.84 -21.80 -17.25
CA THR A 767 18.73 -21.31 -18.63
C THR A 767 20.14 -21.26 -19.24
N PRO A 768 20.31 -21.08 -20.56
CA PRO A 768 21.64 -20.95 -21.16
C PRO A 768 22.48 -19.79 -20.59
N ASP A 769 21.84 -18.80 -19.98
CA ASP A 769 22.45 -17.64 -19.31
C ASP A 769 22.58 -17.79 -17.79
N ILE A 770 21.90 -18.78 -17.20
CA ILE A 770 21.78 -18.95 -15.75
C ILE A 770 22.09 -20.42 -15.40
N ASN A 771 23.35 -20.65 -15.04
CA ASN A 771 23.87 -21.76 -14.26
C ASN A 771 23.93 -21.34 -12.78
N PRO A 772 22.87 -21.60 -11.97
CA PRO A 772 22.76 -21.09 -10.61
C PRO A 772 23.96 -21.45 -9.73
N ARG A 773 24.53 -20.49 -9.00
CA ARG A 773 25.75 -20.67 -8.21
C ARG A 773 25.68 -21.83 -7.22
N HIS A 774 24.53 -22.03 -6.59
CA HIS A 774 24.35 -23.12 -5.65
C HIS A 774 24.43 -24.51 -6.33
N LEU A 775 24.03 -24.64 -7.60
CA LEU A 775 24.15 -25.91 -8.34
C LEU A 775 25.60 -26.25 -8.72
N GLN A 776 26.46 -25.24 -8.89
CA GLN A 776 27.88 -25.41 -9.22
C GLN A 776 28.68 -26.21 -8.17
N SER A 777 28.18 -26.28 -6.93
CA SER A 777 28.87 -26.95 -5.81
C SER A 777 28.06 -28.05 -5.11
N GLN A 778 26.74 -28.12 -5.32
CA GLN A 778 25.87 -29.08 -4.62
C GLN A 778 25.82 -30.47 -5.26
N GLY A 779 26.37 -30.63 -6.48
CA GLY A 779 26.31 -31.88 -7.24
C GLY A 779 24.87 -32.34 -7.50
N ARG A 780 24.69 -33.63 -7.83
CA ARG A 780 23.40 -34.24 -8.21
C ARG A 780 22.25 -33.91 -7.26
N THR A 781 22.51 -33.88 -5.95
CA THR A 781 21.48 -33.60 -4.93
C THR A 781 20.86 -32.21 -5.10
N GLY A 782 21.67 -31.20 -5.46
CA GLY A 782 21.16 -29.86 -5.75
C GLY A 782 20.16 -29.87 -6.90
N PHE A 783 20.50 -30.53 -8.01
CA PHE A 783 19.63 -30.65 -9.19
C PHE A 783 18.30 -31.34 -8.87
N LEU A 784 18.31 -32.40 -8.05
CA LEU A 784 17.08 -33.08 -7.59
C LEU A 784 16.19 -32.16 -6.74
N ILE A 785 16.78 -31.42 -5.79
CA ILE A 785 16.04 -30.47 -4.94
C ILE A 785 15.40 -29.38 -5.81
N ARG A 786 16.15 -28.80 -6.74
CA ARG A 786 15.64 -27.75 -7.64
C ARG A 786 14.53 -28.26 -8.56
N SER A 787 14.68 -29.48 -9.10
CA SER A 787 13.64 -30.14 -9.89
C SER A 787 12.36 -30.29 -9.08
N ALA A 788 12.46 -30.86 -7.87
CA ALA A 788 11.30 -31.08 -7.00
C ALA A 788 10.61 -29.75 -6.64
N LEU A 789 11.36 -28.71 -6.28
CA LEU A 789 10.80 -27.39 -5.94
C LEU A 789 10.10 -26.75 -7.14
N ALA A 790 10.74 -26.70 -8.31
CA ALA A 790 10.14 -26.10 -9.50
C ALA A 790 8.87 -26.86 -9.94
N ALA A 791 8.97 -28.19 -9.99
CA ALA A 791 7.91 -29.09 -10.41
C ALA A 791 6.70 -29.13 -9.45
N THR A 792 6.84 -28.71 -8.18
CA THR A 792 5.75 -28.81 -7.20
C THR A 792 5.21 -27.48 -6.69
N LEU A 793 5.97 -26.37 -6.83
CA LEU A 793 5.53 -25.05 -6.39
C LEU A 793 4.80 -24.25 -7.48
N ALA A 794 4.96 -24.60 -8.75
CA ALA A 794 4.31 -23.90 -9.86
C ALA A 794 3.71 -24.87 -10.88
N GLY A 795 2.60 -24.46 -11.51
CA GLY A 795 2.02 -25.18 -12.63
C GLY A 795 2.93 -25.15 -13.88
N LEU A 796 3.82 -24.17 -14.00
CA LEU A 796 4.77 -24.06 -15.10
C LEU A 796 6.19 -24.22 -14.57
N TRP A 797 6.96 -25.10 -15.18
CA TRP A 797 8.38 -25.22 -14.92
C TRP A 797 9.13 -25.58 -16.19
N GLY A 798 10.42 -25.29 -16.23
CA GLY A 798 11.24 -25.51 -17.40
C GLY A 798 12.65 -25.99 -17.08
N VAL A 799 13.27 -26.66 -18.05
CA VAL A 799 14.61 -27.23 -17.95
C VAL A 799 15.35 -26.96 -19.25
N TYR A 800 16.58 -26.42 -19.15
CA TYR A 800 17.49 -26.33 -20.29
C TYR A 800 18.40 -27.57 -20.36
N SER A 801 18.53 -28.14 -21.56
CA SER A 801 19.26 -29.37 -21.83
C SER A 801 20.68 -29.39 -21.24
N GLY A 802 21.03 -30.52 -20.63
CA GLY A 802 22.27 -30.67 -19.85
C GLY A 802 22.02 -30.63 -18.34
N PHE A 803 20.92 -30.01 -17.90
CA PHE A 803 20.49 -30.06 -16.50
C PHE A 803 20.21 -31.49 -16.04
N GLU A 804 19.59 -32.32 -16.88
CA GLU A 804 19.31 -33.72 -16.54
C GLU A 804 20.59 -34.54 -16.36
N LEU A 805 21.70 -34.07 -16.92
CA LEU A 805 23.02 -34.67 -16.76
C LEU A 805 23.78 -34.06 -15.56
N CYS A 806 23.18 -33.11 -14.85
CA CYS A 806 23.80 -32.33 -13.78
C CYS A 806 25.03 -31.52 -14.24
N GLU A 807 24.99 -30.97 -15.47
CA GLU A 807 26.01 -30.04 -15.95
C GLU A 807 26.04 -28.78 -15.08
N ALA A 808 27.19 -28.51 -14.46
CA ALA A 808 27.34 -27.42 -13.49
C ALA A 808 28.64 -26.62 -13.67
N ALA A 809 29.50 -27.00 -14.62
CA ALA A 809 30.75 -26.29 -14.89
C ALA A 809 30.46 -24.84 -15.33
N ALA A 810 31.10 -23.89 -14.68
CA ALA A 810 30.88 -22.46 -14.88
C ALA A 810 32.17 -21.74 -15.24
N LEU A 811 32.04 -20.61 -15.95
CA LEU A 811 33.14 -19.64 -16.03
C LEU A 811 33.47 -19.10 -14.62
N PRO A 812 34.74 -18.78 -14.31
CA PRO A 812 35.13 -18.33 -12.98
C PRO A 812 34.29 -17.15 -12.47
N ASN A 813 33.74 -17.29 -11.26
CA ASN A 813 32.86 -16.31 -10.61
C ASN A 813 31.61 -15.92 -11.41
N SER A 814 31.18 -16.74 -12.38
CA SER A 814 30.05 -16.46 -13.27
C SER A 814 28.84 -17.37 -13.01
N GLU A 815 27.68 -16.93 -13.47
CA GLU A 815 26.50 -17.79 -13.68
C GLU A 815 26.42 -18.31 -15.12
N GLU A 816 27.40 -18.02 -15.96
CA GLU A 816 27.50 -18.56 -17.32
C GLU A 816 28.15 -19.95 -17.30
N TYR A 817 27.63 -20.86 -18.12
CA TYR A 817 28.21 -22.18 -18.33
C TYR A 817 29.62 -22.09 -18.96
N LEU A 818 30.52 -22.97 -18.51
CA LEU A 818 31.77 -23.22 -19.21
C LEU A 818 31.46 -23.93 -20.55
N ASP A 819 32.13 -23.51 -21.62
CA ASP A 819 31.93 -24.03 -22.97
C ASP A 819 30.45 -23.92 -23.40
N SER A 820 29.85 -22.76 -23.08
CA SER A 820 28.42 -22.49 -23.27
C SER A 820 27.97 -22.80 -24.70
N GLU A 821 26.92 -23.60 -24.81
CA GLU A 821 26.27 -23.98 -26.08
C GLU A 821 25.79 -22.78 -26.90
N LYS A 822 25.61 -21.61 -26.26
CA LYS A 822 25.33 -20.36 -26.98
C LYS A 822 26.39 -20.02 -28.02
N TYR A 823 27.63 -20.45 -27.85
CA TYR A 823 28.74 -20.06 -28.73
C TYR A 823 29.44 -21.25 -29.42
N GLN A 824 29.03 -22.47 -29.15
CA GLN A 824 29.60 -23.69 -29.74
C GLN A 824 28.57 -24.81 -29.83
N LEU A 825 28.84 -25.80 -30.69
CA LEU A 825 28.09 -27.05 -30.71
C LEU A 825 28.43 -27.88 -29.47
N ARG A 826 27.46 -28.63 -28.98
CA ARG A 826 27.63 -29.57 -27.86
C ARG A 826 27.04 -30.93 -28.25
N ALA A 827 27.66 -31.99 -27.78
CA ALA A 827 27.11 -33.34 -27.85
C ALA A 827 27.20 -33.97 -26.46
N TRP A 828 26.22 -34.81 -26.12
CA TRP A 828 26.15 -35.43 -24.81
C TRP A 828 25.94 -36.93 -24.90
N ASP A 829 26.59 -37.65 -23.98
CA ASP A 829 26.13 -38.99 -23.61
C ASP A 829 24.87 -38.84 -22.73
N TRP A 830 23.72 -38.94 -23.37
CA TRP A 830 22.42 -38.83 -22.73
C TRP A 830 22.13 -39.91 -21.68
N ASN A 831 22.88 -41.01 -21.71
CA ASN A 831 22.77 -42.12 -20.76
C ASN A 831 23.89 -42.11 -19.70
N ARG A 832 24.69 -41.02 -19.63
CA ARG A 832 25.77 -40.87 -18.67
C ARG A 832 25.34 -41.27 -17.25
N PRO A 833 26.08 -42.15 -16.56
CA PRO A 833 25.75 -42.54 -15.19
C PRO A 833 25.61 -41.33 -14.26
N GLY A 834 24.60 -41.34 -13.39
CA GLY A 834 24.33 -40.26 -12.45
C GLY A 834 23.37 -39.17 -12.95
N ASN A 835 22.86 -39.27 -14.18
CA ASN A 835 21.77 -38.41 -14.67
C ASN A 835 20.51 -38.52 -13.80
N ILE A 836 19.58 -37.58 -14.00
CA ILE A 836 18.31 -37.47 -13.27
C ILE A 836 17.08 -37.54 -14.21
N VAL A 837 17.23 -38.16 -15.38
CA VAL A 837 16.16 -38.32 -16.37
C VAL A 837 14.95 -39.03 -15.75
N GLY A 838 15.18 -40.11 -15.01
CA GLY A 838 14.12 -40.89 -14.37
C GLY A 838 13.33 -40.09 -13.34
N GLU A 839 14.00 -39.24 -12.55
CA GLU A 839 13.35 -38.36 -11.58
C GLU A 839 12.54 -37.25 -12.24
N ILE A 840 13.05 -36.64 -13.33
CA ILE A 840 12.30 -35.67 -14.13
C ILE A 840 11.04 -36.32 -14.72
N SER A 841 11.17 -37.51 -15.32
CA SER A 841 10.03 -38.31 -15.83
C SER A 841 8.99 -38.57 -14.73
N ALA A 842 9.44 -38.95 -13.54
CA ALA A 842 8.55 -39.22 -12.41
C ALA A 842 7.83 -37.95 -11.92
N LEU A 843 8.54 -36.82 -11.80
CA LEU A 843 7.95 -35.54 -11.40
C LEU A 843 6.88 -35.08 -12.39
N ASN A 844 7.15 -35.14 -13.69
CA ASN A 844 6.18 -34.79 -14.72
C ASN A 844 4.95 -35.70 -14.69
N ARG A 845 5.14 -37.00 -14.47
CA ARG A 845 4.03 -37.95 -14.28
C ARG A 845 3.18 -37.61 -13.06
N ILE A 846 3.81 -37.30 -11.92
CA ILE A 846 3.13 -36.91 -10.68
C ILE A 846 2.32 -35.62 -10.91
N ARG A 847 2.90 -34.61 -11.55
CA ARG A 847 2.23 -33.35 -11.88
C ARG A 847 0.97 -33.56 -12.72
N ARG A 848 1.06 -34.36 -13.78
CA ARG A 848 -0.08 -34.69 -14.66
C ARG A 848 -1.19 -35.42 -13.89
N ALA A 849 -0.85 -36.32 -12.97
CA ALA A 849 -1.81 -37.08 -12.18
C ALA A 849 -2.45 -36.30 -11.01
N ASN A 850 -1.96 -35.09 -10.67
CA ASN A 850 -2.38 -34.36 -9.49
C ASN A 850 -2.74 -32.90 -9.82
N PRO A 851 -4.04 -32.56 -9.99
CA PRO A 851 -4.49 -31.19 -10.31
C PRO A 851 -4.00 -30.10 -9.35
N ALA A 852 -3.74 -30.44 -8.08
CA ALA A 852 -3.17 -29.50 -7.11
C ALA A 852 -1.78 -28.96 -7.49
N LEU A 853 -1.03 -29.67 -8.35
CA LEU A 853 0.29 -29.28 -8.85
C LEU A 853 0.22 -28.57 -10.21
N GLN A 854 -0.97 -28.42 -10.79
CA GLN A 854 -1.18 -27.78 -12.09
C GLN A 854 -1.31 -26.26 -11.97
N THR A 855 -0.95 -25.70 -10.81
CA THR A 855 -1.11 -24.29 -10.48
C THR A 855 -0.16 -23.85 -9.38
N HIS A 856 0.32 -22.61 -9.45
CA HIS A 856 1.10 -22.00 -8.37
C HIS A 856 0.20 -21.52 -7.21
N LEU A 857 -1.10 -21.31 -7.46
CA LEU A 857 -2.07 -20.85 -6.46
C LEU A 857 -2.40 -21.91 -5.38
N GLY A 858 -1.97 -23.16 -5.59
CA GLY A 858 -2.39 -24.32 -4.79
C GLY A 858 -3.84 -24.74 -5.08
N PRO A 859 -4.36 -25.76 -4.39
CA PRO A 859 -5.77 -26.12 -4.50
C PRO A 859 -6.65 -24.97 -4.00
N ASP A 860 -7.72 -24.67 -4.74
CA ASP A 860 -8.80 -23.79 -4.28
C ASP A 860 -9.43 -24.39 -3.03
N VAL A 861 -8.86 -24.08 -1.87
CA VAL A 861 -9.53 -24.24 -0.59
C VAL A 861 -10.15 -22.88 -0.30
N PRO A 862 -11.49 -22.75 -0.33
CA PRO A 862 -12.14 -21.55 0.16
C PRO A 862 -11.63 -21.28 1.57
N ASP A 863 -11.01 -20.12 1.73
CA ASP A 863 -10.69 -19.49 3.00
C ASP A 863 -9.68 -20.22 3.94
N ARG A 864 -8.39 -19.94 3.74
CA ARG A 864 -7.31 -20.33 4.68
C ARG A 864 -7.20 -19.38 5.89
N ALA A 865 -8.02 -18.34 6.03
CA ALA A 865 -7.98 -17.46 7.21
C ALA A 865 -8.35 -18.22 8.51
N GLN A 866 -9.09 -19.34 8.41
CA GLN A 866 -9.52 -20.11 9.60
C GLN A 866 -8.55 -21.21 10.06
N ARG A 867 -7.63 -21.72 9.22
CA ARG A 867 -6.78 -22.89 9.60
C ARG A 867 -5.47 -22.55 10.31
N GLN A 868 -5.02 -21.29 10.33
CA GLN A 868 -3.81 -20.95 11.10
C GLN A 868 -4.02 -21.07 12.61
N HIS A 869 -5.27 -21.03 13.11
CA HIS A 869 -5.56 -21.25 14.53
C HIS A 869 -5.68 -22.73 14.95
N SER A 870 -5.91 -23.68 14.03
CA SER A 870 -6.04 -25.10 14.38
C SER A 870 -4.68 -25.82 14.42
N VAL A 871 -3.77 -25.53 13.49
CA VAL A 871 -2.46 -26.20 13.40
C VAL A 871 -1.52 -25.77 14.55
N LEU A 872 -1.67 -24.54 15.08
CA LEU A 872 -0.97 -24.08 16.29
C LEU A 872 -1.57 -24.67 17.59
N ARG A 873 -2.81 -25.16 17.59
CA ARG A 873 -3.43 -25.83 18.75
C ARG A 873 -3.05 -27.31 18.85
N GLU A 874 -2.85 -27.99 17.72
CA GLU A 874 -2.46 -29.41 17.72
C GLU A 874 -0.98 -29.60 18.07
N SER A 875 -0.09 -28.68 17.68
CA SER A 875 1.32 -28.70 18.09
C SER A 875 1.50 -28.46 19.60
N HIS A 876 0.65 -27.64 20.23
CA HIS A 876 0.63 -27.45 21.69
C HIS A 876 -0.05 -28.59 22.47
N ARG A 877 -1.02 -29.30 21.88
CA ARG A 877 -1.60 -30.52 22.50
C ARG A 877 -0.64 -31.71 22.43
N GLY A 878 0.09 -31.88 21.33
CA GLY A 878 1.10 -32.94 21.17
C GLY A 878 2.30 -32.79 22.13
N ALA A 879 2.74 -31.56 22.39
CA ALA A 879 3.82 -31.28 23.34
C ALA A 879 3.39 -31.55 24.81
N ARG A 880 2.17 -31.18 25.21
CA ARG A 880 1.65 -31.43 26.57
C ARG A 880 1.36 -32.92 26.85
N GLN A 881 1.09 -33.72 25.83
CA GLN A 881 0.87 -35.17 26.00
C GLN A 881 2.19 -35.97 26.10
N ARG A 882 3.30 -35.46 25.55
CA ARG A 882 4.63 -36.08 25.71
C ARG A 882 5.28 -35.78 27.06
N ASP A 883 5.05 -34.61 27.65
CA ASP A 883 5.52 -34.31 29.01
C ASP A 883 4.76 -35.07 30.11
N ARG A 884 3.47 -35.36 29.91
CA ARG A 884 2.68 -36.16 30.88
C ARG A 884 3.06 -37.64 30.94
N ARG A 885 3.74 -38.18 29.92
CA ARG A 885 4.20 -39.60 29.91
C ARG A 885 5.61 -39.81 30.47
N ARG A 886 6.36 -38.74 30.78
CA ARG A 886 7.69 -38.82 31.42
C ARG A 886 7.69 -38.63 32.95
N HIS A 887 6.53 -38.45 33.57
CA HIS A 887 6.40 -38.25 35.03
C HIS A 887 5.62 -39.34 35.77
N GLN A 888 5.34 -40.48 35.13
CA GLN A 888 4.74 -41.65 35.78
C GLN A 888 5.69 -42.85 35.77
N SER A 889 6.81 -42.74 36.49
CA SER A 889 7.64 -43.90 36.85
C SER A 889 8.69 -43.53 37.90
N ARG A 890 8.30 -43.51 39.18
CA ARG A 890 9.07 -44.02 40.33
C ARG A 890 8.33 -43.76 41.67
N PRO A 891 8.38 -44.68 42.64
CA PRO A 891 7.48 -44.66 43.80
C PRO A 891 8.03 -43.94 45.04
N VAL A 892 7.04 -43.53 45.84
CA VAL A 892 6.94 -42.91 47.17
C VAL A 892 7.92 -43.35 48.27
N GLN A 893 8.44 -42.40 49.05
CA GLN A 893 8.63 -42.43 50.52
C GLN A 893 8.68 -40.97 51.04
N ARG A 894 7.65 -40.44 51.71
CA ARG A 894 7.27 -40.45 53.14
C ARG A 894 7.94 -39.37 54.02
N THR A 895 7.06 -38.56 54.63
CA THR A 895 7.16 -37.81 55.91
C THR A 895 7.81 -36.42 55.95
N GLY A 896 7.16 -35.50 56.69
CA GLY A 896 7.82 -34.34 57.30
C GLY A 896 7.00 -33.04 57.32
N ARG A 897 6.35 -32.75 58.45
CA ARG A 897 5.67 -31.48 58.79
C ARG A 897 6.64 -30.28 58.81
N GLY A 898 6.16 -29.05 58.60
CA GLY A 898 6.90 -27.87 59.09
C GLY A 898 6.48 -26.49 58.56
N ARG A 899 5.70 -25.78 59.39
CA ARG A 899 5.45 -24.33 59.53
C ARG A 899 6.33 -23.31 58.76
N ARG A 900 5.62 -22.36 58.12
CA ARG A 900 5.50 -20.89 58.39
C ARG A 900 6.77 -20.00 58.54
N ILE A 901 6.67 -18.83 57.88
CA ILE A 901 7.26 -17.48 58.14
C ILE A 901 8.60 -17.17 57.44
N VAL A 902 9.00 -15.97 56.96
CA VAL A 902 8.48 -14.67 56.42
C VAL A 902 9.75 -14.00 55.80
N VAL A 903 9.58 -12.95 54.97
CA VAL A 903 10.56 -11.89 54.60
C VAL A 903 11.54 -12.27 53.47
N GLY A 904 11.81 -11.48 52.45
CA GLY A 904 11.46 -10.09 52.15
C GLY A 904 11.97 -9.66 50.76
N ASP A 905 11.82 -8.37 50.52
CA ASP A 905 11.96 -7.61 49.28
C ASP A 905 13.23 -7.81 48.47
N VAL A 906 13.08 -7.69 47.13
CA VAL A 906 14.10 -7.13 46.24
C VAL A 906 13.42 -6.27 45.17
N PRO A 907 13.75 -4.97 45.06
CA PRO A 907 13.41 -4.14 43.91
C PRO A 907 14.49 -4.26 42.81
N ALA A 908 14.02 -4.09 41.58
CA ALA A 908 14.81 -4.00 40.36
C ALA A 908 15.56 -2.66 40.26
N LEU A 909 16.78 -2.69 39.72
CA LEU A 909 17.31 -1.59 38.91
C LEU A 909 18.44 -2.08 37.99
N ALA A 910 18.47 -1.42 36.84
CA ALA A 910 19.25 -1.70 35.65
C ALA A 910 20.71 -1.21 35.71
N SER A 911 21.53 -1.69 34.77
CA SER A 911 22.52 -0.95 33.94
C SER A 911 23.57 -1.95 33.40
N ALA A 912 23.70 -2.14 32.09
CA ALA A 912 24.48 -1.38 31.12
C ALA A 912 25.97 -1.81 30.99
N ARG A 913 26.27 -2.53 29.87
CA ARG A 913 27.49 -2.49 29.02
C ARG A 913 28.85 -2.89 29.65
N PRO A 914 29.97 -3.00 28.89
CA PRO A 914 30.22 -3.44 27.49
C PRO A 914 31.45 -4.40 27.35
N ARG A 915 31.70 -4.97 26.14
CA ARG A 915 32.99 -5.01 25.39
C ARG A 915 33.23 -6.30 24.58
N ARG A 916 33.61 -6.07 23.31
CA ARG A 916 34.63 -6.72 22.43
C ARG A 916 34.93 -8.22 22.60
N ALA A 917 34.79 -8.97 21.52
CA ALA A 917 35.88 -9.34 20.59
C ALA A 917 35.29 -9.57 19.20
#